data_AF-A0A671XV77-F1
#
_entry.id   AF-A0A671XV77-F1
#
_cell.length_a   1.000
_cell.length_b   1.000
_cell.length_c   1.000
_cell.angle_alpha   90.00
_cell.angle_beta   90.00
_cell.angle_gamma   90.00
#
_symmetry.space_group_name_H-M   'P 1'
#
loop_
_entity.id
_entity.type
_entity.pdbx_description
1 polymer ?
#
loop_
_entity_poly.entity_id
_entity_poly.type
_entity_poly.pdbx_seq_one_letter_code
_entity_poly.pdbx_strand_id
1 'polypeptide(L)'
;GSLRSSHQISPQEFLGELKSGVMDERLFACLDSLRVSLTSNPVSWVQSFGHEGLGLLLDILERLLFKKQQERIDKKNQHKVVQCLKAIMNNKYGLDRILGEEKSLALLARAIDPTQSGMMTDVVKLLSAICIVGEENTLEKVLEAITTAGEWRATERFSPIVQGLRDRSVQLQVACMQLINALVTSPDELDFRLHIRNEFMRCGLKEILPQLATIRNEALDIQLKVFEEHKEEDMIEFSHSIVQSMVKDSSAEPYFLSILQHLMLIRNDYLVRPQYFKIIEECVSQIVLHRSGTDPDFSYRKRLDVDFSHLLVIWTCVCLKFDEEFLSRQEAQTQLLKCEEKIFGAVPVSLSSAQNGPPALLSGPPPPPPAPGMPAPPPPPPPPPLPGCPAPPPPPGVPPPFGAPPPPPLGFGGALGSPTHHALPYGLKAKKDFKPEITMKRLNWSKIRPQEMSEGCFWVLADEDQFAKPELLSRVALTFCSQRTGQTLTSDKKSIKKRIKELKVLDPKIAQNLSIFLGSFRMPYQEIRRMILEVDEEQLTEPMIQNLVKHLPEQEQLNALAKYKNEYTSLSEPEQFGVVMSSVKRLRPRLSHILFRLQFEEQVNNLRPDILAVNAACDEVRKSRSFGRLLELVLLLGNYMNAGSRNAQSYGFDLSSLCKVRTEMQTLHQLYIYCM
;
A
#
# COMPACT_ATOMS: atom_id res chain seq x y z
N GLY A 1 42.26 6.43 49.81
CA GLY A 1 40.94 6.57 49.16
C GLY A 1 39.94 5.81 49.98
N SER A 2 39.03 6.53 50.65
CA SER A 2 37.95 5.92 51.43
C SER A 2 36.72 5.79 50.54
N LEU A 3 36.17 4.57 50.46
CA LEU A 3 34.89 4.24 49.87
C LEU A 3 33.80 5.08 50.55
N ARG A 4 33.29 6.11 49.87
CA ARG A 4 31.99 6.69 50.23
C ARG A 4 30.93 5.63 49.90
N SER A 5 30.41 4.98 50.94
CA SER A 5 29.18 4.20 50.85
C SER A 5 28.09 5.10 50.26
N SER A 6 27.57 4.77 49.09
CA SER A 6 26.36 5.39 48.57
C SER A 6 25.22 5.01 49.51
N HIS A 7 24.82 5.90 50.41
CA HIS A 7 23.55 5.78 51.10
C HIS A 7 22.44 5.70 50.04
N GLN A 8 21.87 4.51 49.83
CA GLN A 8 20.65 4.37 49.06
C GLN A 8 19.52 4.97 49.89
N ILE A 9 19.02 6.12 49.45
CA ILE A 9 17.89 6.81 50.07
C ILE A 9 16.67 5.88 49.99
N SER A 10 16.02 5.65 51.13
CA SER A 10 14.84 4.78 51.19
C SER A 10 13.63 5.42 50.49
N PRO A 11 12.63 4.63 50.02
CA PRO A 11 11.38 5.18 49.49
C PRO A 11 10.73 6.18 50.46
N GLN A 12 10.84 5.93 51.77
CA GLN A 12 10.10 6.69 52.78
C GLN A 12 10.74 8.06 53.05
N GLU A 13 12.05 8.17 52.86
CA GLU A 13 12.74 9.46 52.86
C GLU A 13 12.26 10.33 51.70
N PHE A 14 12.12 9.77 50.49
CA PHE A 14 11.55 10.51 49.36
C PHE A 14 10.09 10.91 49.61
N LEU A 15 9.26 10.03 50.18
CA LEU A 15 7.88 10.39 50.54
C LEU A 15 7.85 11.53 51.57
N GLY A 16 8.70 11.48 52.59
CA GLY A 16 8.82 12.54 53.60
C GLY A 16 9.24 13.88 52.97
N GLU A 17 10.22 13.85 52.06
CA GLU A 17 10.66 15.06 51.37
C GLU A 17 9.58 15.63 50.44
N LEU A 18 8.91 14.80 49.63
CA LEU A 18 7.82 15.26 48.76
C LEU A 18 6.63 15.83 49.57
N LYS A 19 6.27 15.21 50.70
CA LYS A 19 5.22 15.70 51.62
C LYS A 19 5.59 17.00 52.32
N SER A 20 6.87 17.27 52.53
CA SER A 20 7.32 18.50 53.18
C SER A 20 7.08 19.77 52.36
N GLY A 21 6.61 19.63 51.11
CA GLY A 21 6.27 20.76 50.25
C GLY A 21 7.49 21.45 49.66
N VAL A 22 8.55 20.69 49.36
CA VAL A 22 9.77 21.23 48.72
C VAL A 22 9.43 21.91 47.39
N MET A 23 10.06 23.06 47.13
CA MET A 23 9.86 23.88 45.93
C MET A 23 11.18 24.13 45.17
N ASP A 24 11.05 24.63 43.93
CA ASP A 24 12.12 25.18 43.09
C ASP A 24 13.33 24.25 42.88
N GLU A 25 14.55 24.71 43.13
CA GLU A 25 15.78 23.93 42.88
C GLU A 25 15.93 22.73 43.80
N ARG A 26 15.43 22.83 45.04
CA ARG A 26 15.47 21.70 45.97
C ARG A 26 14.52 20.61 45.52
N LEU A 27 13.35 20.98 44.95
CA LEU A 27 12.42 20.04 44.36
C LEU A 27 13.07 19.36 43.14
N PHE A 28 13.78 20.13 42.31
CA PHE A 28 14.50 19.57 41.17
C PHE A 28 15.52 18.51 41.59
N ALA A 29 16.34 18.81 42.60
CA ALA A 29 17.36 17.88 43.11
C ALA A 29 16.74 16.61 43.70
N CYS A 30 15.67 16.75 44.47
CA CYS A 30 14.90 15.63 45.02
C CYS A 30 14.35 14.74 43.88
N LEU A 31 13.68 15.33 42.89
CA LEU A 31 13.11 14.60 41.76
C LEU A 31 14.19 13.95 40.86
N ASP A 32 15.35 14.59 40.68
CA ASP A 32 16.44 14.01 39.90
C ASP A 32 17.06 12.79 40.59
N SER A 33 17.23 12.85 41.92
CA SER A 33 17.64 11.71 42.74
C SER A 33 16.58 10.60 42.72
N LEU A 34 15.30 10.96 42.88
CA LEU A 34 14.18 10.02 42.83
C LEU A 34 14.12 9.29 41.49
N ARG A 35 14.26 9.99 40.37
CA ARG A 35 14.30 9.39 39.03
C ARG A 35 15.40 8.32 38.95
N VAL A 36 16.61 8.64 39.41
CA VAL A 36 17.73 7.68 39.41
C VAL A 36 17.38 6.45 40.26
N SER A 37 16.84 6.64 41.46
CA SER A 37 16.39 5.56 42.34
C SER A 37 15.32 4.68 41.69
N LEU A 38 14.31 5.28 41.05
CA LEU A 38 13.24 4.56 40.34
C LEU A 38 13.77 3.70 39.18
N THR A 39 14.83 4.16 38.50
CA THR A 39 15.41 3.43 37.35
C THR A 39 16.45 2.37 37.73
N SER A 40 17.09 2.50 38.89
CA SER A 40 18.23 1.66 39.29
C SER A 40 17.88 0.58 40.31
N ASN A 41 16.80 0.77 41.08
CA ASN A 41 16.35 -0.16 42.11
C ASN A 41 15.38 -1.22 41.56
N PRO A 42 15.19 -2.36 42.25
CA PRO A 42 14.28 -3.41 41.82
C PRO A 42 12.81 -2.96 41.83
N VAL A 43 11.95 -3.69 41.11
CA VAL A 43 10.51 -3.41 41.03
C VAL A 43 9.83 -3.37 42.40
N SER A 44 10.31 -4.14 43.39
CA SER A 44 9.80 -4.08 44.77
C SER A 44 10.02 -2.72 45.44
N TRP A 45 11.10 -2.02 45.11
CA TRP A 45 11.34 -0.65 45.55
C TRP A 45 10.33 0.31 44.93
N VAL A 46 10.08 0.15 43.62
CA VAL A 46 9.09 0.94 42.87
C VAL A 46 7.68 0.69 43.39
N GLN A 47 7.36 -0.55 43.80
CA GLN A 47 6.08 -0.89 44.45
C GLN A 47 5.90 -0.20 45.79
N SER A 48 6.95 -0.21 46.64
CA SER A 48 6.94 0.46 47.94
C SER A 48 6.73 1.98 47.79
N PHE A 49 7.41 2.61 46.82
CA PHE A 49 7.23 4.03 46.54
C PHE A 49 5.87 4.33 45.88
N GLY A 50 5.47 3.54 44.87
CA GLY A 50 4.35 3.82 43.99
C GLY A 50 2.97 3.81 44.67
N HIS A 51 2.83 3.15 45.81
CA HIS A 51 1.57 3.11 46.56
C HIS A 51 1.10 4.50 47.03
N GLU A 52 2.02 5.36 47.45
CA GLU A 52 1.70 6.72 47.92
C GLU A 52 2.42 7.80 47.09
N GLY A 53 3.64 7.52 46.64
CA GLY A 53 4.49 8.46 45.93
C GLY A 53 3.96 8.85 44.55
N LEU A 54 3.21 7.98 43.88
CA LEU A 54 2.60 8.32 42.58
C LEU A 54 1.61 9.48 42.73
N GLY A 55 0.71 9.41 43.73
CA GLY A 55 -0.27 10.48 43.99
C GLY A 55 0.43 11.82 44.26
N LEU A 56 1.47 11.81 45.11
CA LEU A 56 2.26 13.01 45.40
C LEU A 56 2.95 13.58 44.14
N LEU A 57 3.48 12.73 43.26
CA LEU A 57 4.06 13.19 41.99
C LEU A 57 3.01 13.83 41.08
N LEU A 58 1.81 13.25 41.00
CA LEU A 58 0.70 13.80 40.22
C LEU A 58 0.20 15.11 40.80
N ASP A 59 0.09 15.24 42.13
CA ASP A 59 -0.29 16.49 42.79
C ASP A 59 0.74 17.61 42.55
N ILE A 60 2.03 17.26 42.57
CA ILE A 60 3.12 18.20 42.22
C ILE A 60 3.01 18.61 40.76
N LEU A 61 2.77 17.66 39.84
CA LEU A 61 2.60 17.96 38.42
C LEU A 61 1.38 18.86 38.19
N GLU A 62 0.25 18.57 38.83
CA GLU A 62 -0.97 19.38 38.81
C GLU A 62 -0.64 20.81 39.25
N ARG A 63 -0.05 20.99 40.44
CA ARG A 63 0.34 22.30 40.96
C ARG A 63 1.25 23.08 40.00
N LEU A 64 2.22 22.41 39.37
CA LEU A 64 3.14 23.03 38.42
C LEU A 64 2.48 23.38 37.08
N LEU A 65 1.54 22.57 36.58
CA LEU A 65 0.83 22.82 35.33
C LEU A 65 -0.22 23.94 35.46
N PHE A 66 -0.88 24.06 36.61
CA PHE A 66 -1.90 25.08 36.86
C PHE A 66 -1.33 26.45 37.31
N LYS A 67 -0.02 26.55 37.51
CA LYS A 67 0.65 27.82 37.85
C LYS A 67 0.53 28.83 36.70
N LYS A 68 -0.13 29.98 36.94
CA LYS A 68 -0.39 31.02 35.92
C LYS A 68 0.88 31.64 35.32
N GLN A 69 1.92 31.83 36.12
CA GLN A 69 3.24 32.29 35.68
C GLN A 69 4.24 31.15 35.88
N GLN A 70 4.69 30.57 34.77
CA GLN A 70 5.69 29.50 34.80
C GLN A 70 7.09 30.07 34.63
N GLU A 71 7.94 29.80 35.61
CA GLU A 71 9.36 30.07 35.54
C GLU A 71 10.10 28.94 34.83
N ARG A 72 11.35 29.19 34.43
CA ARG A 72 12.21 28.17 33.82
C ARG A 72 12.42 26.96 34.74
N ILE A 73 12.43 27.17 36.07
CA ILE A 73 12.58 26.09 37.04
C ILE A 73 11.32 25.22 37.12
N ASP A 74 10.12 25.82 37.01
CA ASP A 74 8.86 25.07 36.99
C ASP A 74 8.82 24.09 35.81
N LYS A 75 9.20 24.57 34.61
CA LYS A 75 9.30 23.74 33.39
C LYS A 75 10.27 22.57 33.56
N LYS A 76 11.43 22.81 34.18
CA LYS A 76 12.40 21.74 34.51
C LYS A 76 11.84 20.73 35.51
N ASN A 77 11.12 21.20 36.52
CA ASN A 77 10.47 20.35 37.52
C ASN A 77 9.35 19.51 36.89
N GLN A 78 8.49 20.09 36.04
CA GLN A 78 7.48 19.37 35.27
C GLN A 78 8.12 18.22 34.47
N HIS A 79 9.17 18.51 33.70
CA HIS A 79 9.87 17.47 32.94
C HIS A 79 10.45 16.39 33.84
N LYS A 80 11.02 16.75 34.99
CA LYS A 80 11.57 15.77 35.92
C LYS A 80 10.51 14.86 36.54
N VAL A 81 9.33 15.40 36.85
CA VAL A 81 8.18 14.59 37.28
C VAL A 81 7.77 13.61 36.18
N VAL A 82 7.64 14.06 34.93
CA VAL A 82 7.34 13.17 33.79
C VAL A 82 8.38 12.06 33.64
N GLN A 83 9.67 12.36 33.85
CA GLN A 83 10.73 11.34 33.83
C GLN A 83 10.60 10.33 34.98
N CYS A 84 10.12 10.75 36.16
CA CYS A 84 9.80 9.83 37.26
C CYS A 84 8.60 8.94 36.92
N LEU A 85 7.53 9.52 36.35
CA LEU A 85 6.36 8.75 35.88
C LEU A 85 6.77 7.71 34.83
N LYS A 86 7.62 8.10 33.88
CA LYS A 86 8.21 7.18 32.89
C LYS A 86 8.98 6.03 33.53
N ALA A 87 9.77 6.30 34.57
CA ALA A 87 10.50 5.25 35.29
C ALA A 87 9.54 4.30 36.03
N ILE A 88 8.46 4.84 36.64
CA ILE A 88 7.42 4.05 37.30
C ILE A 88 6.71 3.15 36.28
N MET A 89 6.34 3.66 35.10
CA MET A 89 5.64 2.91 34.04
C MET A 89 6.46 1.81 33.38
N ASN A 90 7.78 1.77 33.58
CA ASN A 90 8.66 0.80 32.93
C ASN A 90 8.54 -0.62 33.52
N ASN A 91 7.47 -0.91 34.26
CA ASN A 91 7.12 -2.22 34.79
C ASN A 91 5.59 -2.32 34.86
N LYS A 92 5.07 -3.56 34.86
CA LYS A 92 3.62 -3.82 34.86
C LYS A 92 2.89 -3.13 36.02
N TYR A 93 3.42 -3.22 37.24
CA TYR A 93 2.79 -2.63 38.42
C TYR A 93 2.58 -1.12 38.27
N GLY A 94 3.61 -0.39 37.81
CA GLY A 94 3.51 1.07 37.68
C GLY A 94 2.59 1.49 36.53
N LEU A 95 2.53 0.72 35.44
CA LEU A 95 1.56 0.94 34.37
C LEU A 95 0.12 0.77 34.88
N ASP A 96 -0.19 -0.38 35.51
CA ASP A 96 -1.52 -0.67 36.07
C ASP A 96 -1.94 0.40 37.08
N ARG A 97 -0.99 0.88 37.90
CA ARG A 97 -1.27 1.93 38.89
C ARG A 97 -1.56 3.29 38.25
N ILE A 98 -0.87 3.66 37.17
CA ILE A 98 -1.17 4.90 36.45
C ILE A 98 -2.53 4.83 35.76
N LEU A 99 -2.86 3.71 35.13
CA LEU A 99 -4.17 3.50 34.51
C LEU A 99 -5.32 3.48 35.53
N GLY A 100 -5.05 3.07 36.77
CA GLY A 100 -6.01 3.10 37.87
C GLY A 100 -6.24 4.47 38.50
N GLU A 101 -5.45 5.48 38.16
CA GLU A 101 -5.53 6.83 38.74
C GLU A 101 -6.19 7.80 37.74
N GLU A 102 -7.40 8.27 38.05
CA GLU A 102 -8.27 9.03 37.12
C GLU A 102 -7.62 10.30 36.56
N LYS A 103 -6.88 11.04 37.40
CA LYS A 103 -6.21 12.29 37.00
C LYS A 103 -4.97 12.09 36.14
N SER A 104 -4.41 10.87 36.08
CA SER A 104 -3.08 10.66 35.48
C SER A 104 -3.05 10.98 33.99
N LEU A 105 -4.03 10.47 33.23
CA LEU A 105 -4.15 10.68 31.79
C LEU A 105 -4.43 12.15 31.46
N ALA A 106 -5.31 12.80 32.23
CA ALA A 106 -5.60 14.22 32.08
C ALA A 106 -4.35 15.09 32.29
N LEU A 107 -3.55 14.81 33.32
CA LEU A 107 -2.30 15.53 33.58
C LEU A 107 -1.24 15.28 32.50
N LEU A 108 -1.11 14.04 32.02
CA LEU A 108 -0.22 13.71 30.90
C LEU A 108 -0.65 14.45 29.61
N ALA A 109 -1.94 14.44 29.27
CA ALA A 109 -2.46 15.18 28.11
C ALA A 109 -2.22 16.70 28.23
N ARG A 110 -2.38 17.26 29.43
CA ARG A 110 -2.06 18.66 29.74
C ARG A 110 -0.57 18.97 29.69
N ALA A 111 0.31 17.97 29.87
CA ALA A 111 1.76 18.11 29.73
C ALA A 111 2.24 18.05 28.27
N ILE A 112 1.36 17.82 27.28
CA ILE A 112 1.70 17.94 25.85
C ILE A 112 1.91 19.42 25.51
N ASP A 113 3.16 19.88 25.55
CA ASP A 113 3.55 21.27 25.31
C ASP A 113 4.67 21.35 24.23
N PRO A 114 4.35 21.85 23.01
CA PRO A 114 5.33 22.00 21.93
C PRO A 114 6.49 22.94 22.25
N THR A 115 6.36 23.82 23.26
CA THR A 115 7.46 24.70 23.69
C THR A 115 8.53 23.96 24.50
N GLN A 116 8.24 22.73 24.94
CA GLN A 116 9.13 21.89 25.73
C GLN A 116 9.39 20.55 25.04
N SER A 117 10.15 20.56 23.94
CA SER A 117 10.31 19.41 23.05
C SER A 117 10.74 18.12 23.76
N GLY A 118 11.64 18.22 24.75
CA GLY A 118 12.10 17.07 25.55
C GLY A 118 11.02 16.47 26.46
N MET A 119 10.26 17.31 27.14
CA MET A 119 9.14 16.86 27.99
C MET A 119 8.02 16.27 27.14
N MET A 120 7.64 16.97 26.07
CA MET A 120 6.62 16.52 25.14
C MET A 120 6.98 15.15 24.54
N THR A 121 8.25 14.94 24.17
CA THR A 121 8.73 13.64 23.64
C THR A 121 8.49 12.51 24.64
N ASP A 122 8.78 12.72 25.93
CA ASP A 122 8.54 11.71 26.96
C ASP A 122 7.03 11.50 27.17
N VAL A 123 6.23 12.57 27.25
CA VAL A 123 4.77 12.50 27.43
C VAL A 123 4.09 11.73 26.29
N VAL A 124 4.35 12.10 25.04
CA VAL A 124 3.69 11.46 23.90
C VAL A 124 4.08 9.99 23.78
N LYS A 125 5.33 9.61 24.11
CA LYS A 125 5.76 8.21 24.17
C LYS A 125 5.02 7.41 25.25
N LEU A 126 4.78 8.00 26.41
CA LEU A 126 3.99 7.36 27.47
C LEU A 126 2.54 7.14 27.01
N LEU A 127 1.93 8.16 26.40
CA LEU A 127 0.57 8.04 25.85
C LEU A 127 0.50 7.01 24.72
N SER A 128 1.50 6.95 23.82
CA SER A 128 1.57 5.92 22.78
C SER A 128 1.63 4.52 23.41
N ALA A 129 2.48 4.32 24.41
CA ALA A 129 2.60 3.03 25.09
C ALA A 129 1.29 2.64 25.80
N ILE A 130 0.60 3.61 26.41
CA ILE A 130 -0.72 3.40 27.02
C ILE A 130 -1.76 3.00 25.96
N CYS A 131 -1.78 3.65 24.80
CA CYS A 131 -2.74 3.33 23.72
C CYS A 131 -2.51 1.95 23.10
N ILE A 132 -1.27 1.42 23.16
CA ILE A 132 -0.90 0.12 22.58
C ILE A 132 -1.08 -1.01 23.59
N VAL A 133 -0.75 -0.78 24.86
CA VAL A 133 -0.73 -1.83 25.91
C VAL A 133 -2.02 -1.84 26.74
N GLY A 134 -2.80 -0.77 26.71
CA GLY A 134 -4.03 -0.63 27.47
C GLY A 134 -5.07 -1.72 27.14
N GLU A 135 -5.88 -2.06 28.15
CA GLU A 135 -7.06 -2.91 27.98
C GLU A 135 -8.21 -2.14 27.29
N GLU A 136 -9.33 -2.82 27.03
CA GLU A 136 -10.52 -2.23 26.40
C GLU A 136 -10.92 -0.88 27.05
N ASN A 137 -11.32 0.09 26.21
CA ASN A 137 -11.65 1.48 26.56
C ASN A 137 -10.50 2.39 27.02
N THR A 138 -9.25 1.92 27.07
CA THR A 138 -8.10 2.80 27.42
C THR A 138 -7.88 3.92 26.40
N LEU A 139 -8.08 3.61 25.11
CA LEU A 139 -7.94 4.57 24.03
C LEU A 139 -8.94 5.73 24.15
N GLU A 140 -10.20 5.42 24.46
CA GLU A 140 -11.26 6.42 24.66
C GLU A 140 -10.91 7.37 25.81
N LYS A 141 -10.43 6.84 26.94
CA LYS A 141 -9.96 7.65 28.08
C LYS A 141 -8.80 8.56 27.72
N VAL A 142 -7.86 8.09 26.89
CA VAL A 142 -6.76 8.93 26.39
C VAL A 142 -7.29 10.05 25.48
N LEU A 143 -8.22 9.73 24.58
CA LEU A 143 -8.84 10.72 23.70
C LEU A 143 -9.67 11.74 24.48
N GLU A 144 -10.41 11.33 25.50
CA GLU A 144 -11.14 12.21 26.42
C GLU A 144 -10.19 13.15 27.17
N ALA A 145 -9.07 12.64 27.68
CA ALA A 145 -8.04 13.44 28.34
C ALA A 145 -7.40 14.47 27.38
N ILE A 146 -7.12 14.08 26.13
CA ILE A 146 -6.60 14.98 25.09
C ILE A 146 -7.63 16.04 24.72
N THR A 147 -8.91 15.67 24.64
CA THR A 147 -10.03 16.58 24.36
C THR A 147 -10.16 17.63 25.47
N THR A 148 -10.22 17.19 26.73
CA THR A 148 -10.27 18.07 27.91
C THR A 148 -9.07 19.03 27.97
N ALA A 149 -7.88 18.55 27.59
CA ALA A 149 -6.68 19.39 27.51
C ALA A 149 -6.76 20.42 26.37
N GLY A 150 -7.36 20.07 25.23
CA GLY A 150 -7.61 20.98 24.11
C GLY A 150 -8.61 22.08 24.45
N GLU A 151 -9.74 21.71 25.06
CA GLU A 151 -10.78 22.65 25.53
C GLU A 151 -10.20 23.69 26.50
N TRP A 152 -9.38 23.24 27.46
CA TRP A 152 -8.74 24.16 28.40
C TRP A 152 -7.78 25.15 27.73
N ARG A 153 -7.13 24.75 26.63
CA ARG A 153 -6.24 25.62 25.84
C ARG A 153 -7.01 26.49 24.83
N ALA A 154 -8.31 26.24 24.64
CA ALA A 154 -9.12 26.80 23.56
C ALA A 154 -8.51 26.56 22.17
N THR A 155 -7.99 25.34 21.95
CA THR A 155 -7.37 24.90 20.69
C THR A 155 -7.87 23.51 20.32
N GLU A 156 -7.86 23.17 19.03
CA GLU A 156 -8.11 21.80 18.56
C GLU A 156 -7.26 20.78 19.32
N ARG A 157 -7.87 19.67 19.75
CA ARG A 157 -7.26 18.71 20.68
C ARG A 157 -5.96 18.09 20.16
N PHE A 158 -5.83 17.94 18.83
CA PHE A 158 -4.64 17.41 18.17
C PHE A 158 -3.64 18.48 17.70
N SER A 159 -3.98 19.77 17.78
CA SER A 159 -3.10 20.86 17.32
C SER A 159 -1.71 20.83 17.98
N PRO A 160 -1.56 20.64 19.31
CA PRO A 160 -0.23 20.56 19.93
C PRO A 160 0.61 19.40 19.40
N ILE A 161 0.00 18.24 19.13
CA ILE A 161 0.70 17.06 18.62
C ILE A 161 1.21 17.32 17.20
N VAL A 162 0.37 17.90 16.35
CA VAL A 162 0.74 18.27 14.97
C VAL A 162 1.80 19.37 14.96
N GLN A 163 1.75 20.33 15.88
CA GLN A 163 2.80 21.34 16.04
C GLN A 163 4.15 20.71 16.43
N GLY A 164 4.15 19.64 17.24
CA GLY A 164 5.36 18.90 17.58
C GLY A 164 6.08 18.26 16.39
N LEU A 165 5.35 17.93 15.31
CA LEU A 165 5.95 17.43 14.06
C LEU A 165 6.72 18.54 13.30
N ARG A 166 6.43 19.81 13.55
CA ARG A 166 7.15 20.96 12.97
C ARG A 166 8.41 21.33 13.77
N ASP A 167 8.69 20.65 14.89
CA ASP A 167 9.87 20.89 15.70
C ASP A 167 11.16 20.45 14.97
N ARG A 168 12.31 21.00 15.39
CA ARG A 168 13.62 20.64 14.82
C ARG A 168 14.14 19.29 15.32
N SER A 169 13.63 18.81 16.45
CA SER A 169 14.02 17.54 17.05
C SER A 169 13.33 16.38 16.34
N VAL A 170 14.13 15.60 15.62
CA VAL A 170 13.66 14.35 14.98
C VAL A 170 13.10 13.38 16.02
N GLN A 171 13.63 13.37 17.25
CA GLN A 171 13.10 12.52 18.32
C GLN A 171 11.67 12.88 18.69
N LEU A 172 11.32 14.17 18.71
CA LEU A 172 9.95 14.62 18.94
C LEU A 172 9.06 14.27 17.73
N GLN A 173 9.55 14.49 16.51
CA GLN A 173 8.80 14.17 15.29
C GLN A 173 8.41 12.68 15.24
N VAL A 174 9.38 11.79 15.51
CA VAL A 174 9.13 10.34 15.60
C VAL A 174 8.11 10.02 16.69
N ALA A 175 8.23 10.65 17.86
CA ALA A 175 7.35 10.38 19.00
C ALA A 175 5.91 10.88 18.76
N CYS A 176 5.74 12.05 18.14
CA CYS A 176 4.44 12.57 17.72
C CYS A 176 3.81 11.66 16.66
N MET A 177 4.57 11.23 15.65
CA MET A 177 4.07 10.32 14.63
C MET A 177 3.69 8.96 15.22
N GLN A 178 4.46 8.47 16.18
CA GLN A 178 4.16 7.23 16.92
C GLN A 178 2.85 7.35 17.71
N LEU A 179 2.57 8.49 18.35
CA LEU A 179 1.28 8.72 19.02
C LEU A 179 0.12 8.80 18.03
N ILE A 180 0.31 9.47 16.88
CA ILE A 180 -0.70 9.51 15.82
C ILE A 180 -1.04 8.10 15.35
N ASN A 181 -0.02 7.28 15.05
CA ASN A 181 -0.22 5.90 14.67
C ASN A 181 -0.96 5.12 15.77
N ALA A 182 -0.51 5.20 17.03
CA ALA A 182 -1.18 4.53 18.13
C ALA A 182 -2.64 4.96 18.33
N LEU A 183 -3.02 6.20 18.01
CA LEU A 183 -4.42 6.66 18.11
C LEU A 183 -5.27 6.24 16.90
N VAL A 184 -4.67 6.15 15.71
CA VAL A 184 -5.35 5.86 14.44
C VAL A 184 -5.45 4.37 14.15
N THR A 185 -4.46 3.56 14.57
CA THR A 185 -4.40 2.13 14.25
C THR A 185 -4.92 1.23 15.37
N SER A 186 -5.05 1.75 16.61
CA SER A 186 -5.58 0.97 17.73
C SER A 186 -7.10 0.69 17.67
N PRO A 187 -7.99 1.55 17.14
CA PRO A 187 -9.41 1.24 17.06
C PRO A 187 -9.74 0.16 16.02
N ASP A 188 -10.61 -0.79 16.37
CA ASP A 188 -11.07 -1.85 15.47
C ASP A 188 -12.12 -1.36 14.44
N GLU A 189 -12.89 -0.34 14.79
CA GLU A 189 -13.95 0.23 13.93
C GLU A 189 -13.37 1.16 12.85
N LEU A 190 -13.63 0.85 11.58
CA LEU A 190 -13.16 1.63 10.43
C LEU A 190 -13.60 3.11 10.51
N ASP A 191 -14.86 3.37 10.85
CA ASP A 191 -15.41 4.72 10.95
C ASP A 191 -14.65 5.56 11.98
N PHE A 192 -14.28 4.94 13.10
CA PHE A 192 -13.51 5.61 14.15
C PHE A 192 -12.08 5.90 13.70
N ARG A 193 -11.41 4.95 13.04
CA ARG A 193 -10.06 5.17 12.46
C ARG A 193 -10.07 6.30 11.43
N LEU A 194 -11.05 6.30 10.52
CA LEU A 194 -11.22 7.35 9.51
C LEU A 194 -11.50 8.72 10.16
N HIS A 195 -12.35 8.76 11.18
CA HIS A 195 -12.66 10.00 11.91
C HIS A 195 -11.40 10.64 12.51
N ILE A 196 -10.63 9.88 13.29
CA ILE A 196 -9.41 10.38 13.95
C ILE A 196 -8.35 10.79 12.92
N ARG A 197 -8.15 9.97 11.87
CA ARG A 197 -7.18 10.29 10.79
C ARG A 197 -7.55 11.59 10.08
N ASN A 198 -8.82 11.76 9.71
CA ASN A 198 -9.30 12.95 9.04
C ASN A 198 -9.17 14.20 9.92
N GLU A 199 -9.35 14.06 11.23
CA GLU A 199 -9.14 15.16 12.19
C GLU A 199 -7.67 15.60 12.26
N PHE A 200 -6.72 14.65 12.31
CA PHE A 200 -5.29 14.99 12.21
C PHE A 200 -4.95 15.69 10.90
N MET A 201 -5.53 15.24 9.78
CA MET A 201 -5.37 15.90 8.48
C MET A 201 -5.86 17.35 8.50
N ARG A 202 -7.04 17.63 9.10
CA ARG A 202 -7.58 19.00 9.28
C ARG A 202 -6.71 19.87 10.21
N CYS A 203 -6.07 19.27 11.20
CA CYS A 203 -5.13 19.97 12.09
C CYS A 203 -3.81 20.37 11.40
N GLY A 204 -3.63 20.05 10.10
CA GLY A 204 -2.48 20.45 9.30
C GLY A 204 -1.45 19.34 9.05
N LEU A 205 -1.76 18.08 9.41
CA LEU A 205 -0.87 16.95 9.14
C LEU A 205 -0.57 16.79 7.65
N LYS A 206 -1.57 17.02 6.78
CA LYS A 206 -1.45 16.90 5.31
C LYS A 206 -0.31 17.73 4.73
N GLU A 207 -0.08 18.93 5.26
CA GLU A 207 0.97 19.84 4.80
C GLU A 207 2.37 19.45 5.31
N ILE A 208 2.42 18.73 6.44
CA ILE A 208 3.65 18.38 7.14
C ILE A 208 4.21 17.05 6.64
N LEU A 209 3.36 16.09 6.26
CA LEU A 209 3.79 14.76 5.78
C LEU A 209 4.86 14.82 4.66
N PRO A 210 4.73 15.66 3.60
CA PRO A 210 5.77 15.78 2.58
C PRO A 210 7.09 16.30 3.14
N GLN A 211 7.06 17.20 4.13
CA GLN A 211 8.26 17.75 4.76
C GLN A 211 8.96 16.68 5.60
N LEU A 212 8.20 15.89 6.37
CA LEU A 212 8.73 14.78 7.16
C LEU A 212 9.40 13.71 6.29
N ALA A 213 8.83 13.40 5.13
CA ALA A 213 9.38 12.42 4.18
C ALA A 213 10.75 12.84 3.58
N THR A 214 11.13 14.12 3.67
CA THR A 214 12.47 14.57 3.23
C THR A 214 13.55 14.37 4.29
N ILE A 215 13.17 14.14 5.54
CA ILE A 215 14.09 13.99 6.67
C ILE A 215 14.66 12.58 6.64
N ARG A 216 15.99 12.46 6.57
CA ARG A 216 16.67 11.15 6.58
C ARG A 216 16.70 10.58 8.00
N ASN A 217 15.68 9.81 8.38
CA ASN A 217 15.65 9.11 9.66
C ASN A 217 14.85 7.82 9.57
N GLU A 218 15.52 6.68 9.77
CA GLU A 218 14.91 5.35 9.67
C GLU A 218 13.70 5.16 10.60
N ALA A 219 13.77 5.68 11.84
CA ALA A 219 12.67 5.55 12.78
C ALA A 219 11.43 6.37 12.34
N LEU A 220 11.64 7.54 11.75
CA LEU A 220 10.55 8.36 11.19
C LEU A 220 9.99 7.72 9.93
N ASP A 221 10.85 7.22 9.05
CA ASP A 221 10.46 6.53 7.81
C ASP A 221 9.57 5.32 8.11
N ILE A 222 9.90 4.54 9.15
CA ILE A 222 9.06 3.44 9.63
C ILE A 222 7.68 3.96 10.06
N GLN A 223 7.61 5.03 10.85
CA GLN A 223 6.32 5.56 11.32
C GLN A 223 5.47 6.14 10.18
N LEU A 224 6.08 6.82 9.21
CA LEU A 224 5.39 7.33 8.02
C LEU A 224 4.88 6.20 7.13
N LYS A 225 5.68 5.14 6.98
CA LYS A 225 5.29 3.96 6.22
C LYS A 225 4.09 3.25 6.87
N VAL A 226 4.13 3.02 8.19
CA VAL A 226 3.00 2.43 8.94
C VAL A 226 1.72 3.25 8.74
N PHE A 227 1.82 4.57 8.80
CA PHE A 227 0.66 5.45 8.60
C PHE A 227 0.06 5.32 7.20
N GLU A 228 0.89 5.27 6.16
CA GLU A 228 0.42 5.16 4.77
C GLU A 228 -0.11 3.76 4.44
N GLU A 229 0.52 2.69 4.95
CA GLU A 229 0.05 1.31 4.79
C GLU A 229 -1.35 1.14 5.40
N HIS A 230 -1.55 1.57 6.65
CA HIS A 230 -2.88 1.51 7.28
C HIS A 230 -3.91 2.41 6.61
N LYS A 231 -3.50 3.54 6.04
CA LYS A 231 -4.42 4.40 5.28
C LYS A 231 -4.89 3.70 3.99
N GLU A 232 -4.01 3.00 3.30
CA GLU A 232 -4.36 2.22 2.10
C GLU A 232 -5.26 1.03 2.47
N GLU A 233 -4.95 0.33 3.56
CA GLU A 233 -5.80 -0.75 4.11
C GLU A 233 -7.21 -0.24 4.43
N ASP A 234 -7.32 0.88 5.16
CA ASP A 234 -8.61 1.50 5.48
C ASP A 234 -9.37 1.94 4.22
N MET A 235 -8.66 2.41 3.18
CA MET A 235 -9.28 2.76 1.90
C MET A 235 -9.78 1.54 1.14
N ILE A 236 -9.07 0.41 1.20
CA ILE A 236 -9.51 -0.86 0.63
C ILE A 236 -10.75 -1.35 1.39
N GLU A 237 -10.73 -1.35 2.73
CA GLU A 237 -11.86 -1.73 3.57
C GLU A 237 -13.09 -0.84 3.32
N PHE A 238 -12.88 0.48 3.19
CA PHE A 238 -13.92 1.44 2.81
C PHE A 238 -14.46 1.18 1.39
N SER A 239 -13.60 0.78 0.44
CA SER A 239 -14.05 0.47 -0.92
C SER A 239 -14.83 -0.86 -1.01
N HIS A 240 -14.55 -1.80 -0.09
CA HIS A 240 -15.26 -3.08 0.02
C HIS A 240 -16.62 -2.91 0.73
N SER A 241 -16.76 -1.93 1.62
CA SER A 241 -18.06 -1.49 2.15
C SER A 241 -18.78 -0.63 1.10
N ILE A 242 -19.45 -1.31 0.16
CA ILE A 242 -20.17 -0.66 -0.93
C ILE A 242 -21.09 0.42 -0.34
N VAL A 243 -20.84 1.70 -0.66
CA VAL A 243 -21.65 2.86 -0.27
C VAL A 243 -23.15 2.59 -0.50
N GLN A 244 -23.47 1.85 -1.56
CA GLN A 244 -24.83 1.38 -1.86
C GLN A 244 -25.47 0.58 -0.73
N SER A 245 -24.74 -0.30 -0.03
CA SER A 245 -25.26 -1.06 1.13
C SER A 245 -25.56 -0.17 2.34
N MET A 246 -24.88 0.97 2.48
CA MET A 246 -25.12 1.94 3.57
C MET A 246 -26.34 2.83 3.32
N VAL A 247 -26.63 3.18 2.05
CA VAL A 247 -27.80 4.01 1.70
C VAL A 247 -29.04 3.21 1.33
N LYS A 248 -28.92 1.93 0.99
CA LYS A 248 -30.06 1.07 0.60
C LYS A 248 -31.08 0.97 1.72
N ASP A 249 -32.36 1.17 1.38
CA ASP A 249 -33.52 1.18 2.28
C ASP A 249 -33.51 2.34 3.31
N SER A 250 -32.70 3.38 3.09
CA SER A 250 -32.64 4.58 3.93
C SER A 250 -33.31 5.78 3.25
N SER A 251 -33.64 6.81 4.05
CA SER A 251 -34.12 8.09 3.52
C SER A 251 -33.08 8.85 2.68
N ALA A 252 -31.80 8.43 2.72
CA ALA A 252 -30.71 9.02 1.95
C ALA A 252 -30.59 8.43 0.52
N GLU A 253 -31.21 7.27 0.26
CA GLU A 253 -31.16 6.59 -1.05
C GLU A 253 -31.59 7.47 -2.25
N PRO A 254 -32.70 8.24 -2.18
CA PRO A 254 -33.15 9.05 -3.30
C PRO A 254 -32.17 10.18 -3.62
N TYR A 255 -31.53 10.74 -2.58
CA TYR A 255 -30.57 11.83 -2.72
C TYR A 255 -29.24 11.31 -3.30
N PHE A 256 -28.77 10.15 -2.86
CA PHE A 256 -27.58 9.52 -3.42
C PHE A 256 -27.76 9.19 -4.91
N LEU A 257 -28.90 8.61 -5.28
CA LEU A 257 -29.24 8.38 -6.69
C LEU A 257 -29.31 9.68 -7.49
N SER A 258 -29.89 10.74 -6.92
CA SER A 258 -29.96 12.05 -7.56
C SER A 258 -28.56 12.63 -7.79
N ILE A 259 -27.63 12.52 -6.83
CA ILE A 259 -26.24 12.97 -7.01
C ILE A 259 -25.60 12.27 -8.20
N LEU A 260 -25.72 10.94 -8.31
CA LEU A 260 -25.17 10.17 -9.43
C LEU A 260 -25.78 10.59 -10.79
N GLN A 261 -27.09 10.85 -10.81
CA GLN A 261 -27.78 11.36 -12.01
C GLN A 261 -27.23 12.73 -12.43
N HIS A 262 -26.98 13.64 -11.49
CA HIS A 262 -26.39 14.96 -11.79
C HIS A 262 -24.94 14.85 -12.27
N LEU A 263 -24.16 13.88 -11.78
CA LEU A 263 -22.82 13.61 -12.31
C LEU A 263 -22.84 13.20 -13.78
N MET A 264 -23.89 12.50 -14.22
CA MET A 264 -24.09 12.15 -15.64
C MET A 264 -24.46 13.35 -16.52
N LEU A 265 -24.95 14.45 -15.93
CA LEU A 265 -25.28 15.69 -16.64
C LEU A 265 -24.07 16.63 -16.81
N ILE A 266 -22.92 16.32 -16.20
CA ILE A 266 -21.70 17.11 -16.37
C ILE A 266 -21.27 17.09 -17.84
N ARG A 267 -21.07 18.29 -18.40
CA ARG A 267 -20.72 18.51 -19.82
C ARG A 267 -19.57 17.60 -20.24
N ASN A 268 -19.73 16.91 -21.37
CA ASN A 268 -18.73 16.01 -21.94
C ASN A 268 -17.63 16.77 -22.67
N ASP A 269 -16.90 17.59 -21.92
CA ASP A 269 -15.78 18.38 -22.40
C ASP A 269 -14.49 17.91 -21.72
N TYR A 270 -13.46 17.60 -22.52
CA TYR A 270 -12.20 17.03 -22.03
C TYR A 270 -11.48 17.92 -21.00
N LEU A 271 -11.55 19.24 -21.15
CA LEU A 271 -10.84 20.18 -20.28
C LEU A 271 -11.70 20.62 -19.10
N VAL A 272 -13.01 20.78 -19.31
CA VAL A 272 -13.92 21.32 -18.30
C VAL A 272 -14.47 20.24 -17.37
N ARG A 273 -14.66 19.00 -17.85
CA ARG A 273 -15.20 17.90 -17.03
C ARG A 273 -14.36 17.62 -15.77
N PRO A 274 -13.01 17.53 -15.82
CA PRO A 274 -12.20 17.37 -14.61
C PRO A 274 -12.38 18.52 -13.61
N GLN A 275 -12.62 19.75 -14.09
CA GLN A 275 -12.85 20.91 -13.22
C GLN A 275 -14.19 20.82 -12.49
N TYR A 276 -15.25 20.33 -13.15
CA TYR A 276 -16.53 20.05 -12.49
C TYR A 276 -16.38 19.02 -11.37
N PHE A 277 -15.70 17.89 -11.64
CA PHE A 277 -15.47 16.87 -10.62
C PHE A 277 -14.60 17.38 -9.46
N LYS A 278 -13.64 18.24 -9.75
CA LYS A 278 -12.80 18.88 -8.71
C LYS A 278 -13.58 19.84 -7.82
N ILE A 279 -14.48 20.64 -8.40
CA ILE A 279 -15.37 21.52 -7.62
C ILE A 279 -16.32 20.69 -6.76
N ILE A 280 -16.88 19.62 -7.32
CA ILE A 280 -17.81 18.73 -6.61
C ILE A 280 -17.11 18.02 -5.45
N GLU A 281 -15.90 17.50 -5.68
CA GLU A 281 -15.10 16.86 -4.63
C GLU A 281 -14.79 17.84 -3.49
N GLU A 282 -14.38 19.06 -3.80
CA GLU A 282 -14.13 20.09 -2.78
C GLU A 282 -15.42 20.47 -2.02
N CYS A 283 -16.56 20.59 -2.70
CA CYS A 283 -17.85 20.86 -2.05
C CYS A 283 -18.26 19.72 -1.12
N VAL A 284 -18.17 18.47 -1.58
CA VAL A 284 -18.50 17.28 -0.78
C VAL A 284 -17.57 17.19 0.42
N SER A 285 -16.27 17.44 0.23
CA SER A 285 -15.27 17.49 1.29
C SER A 285 -15.61 18.55 2.34
N GLN A 286 -15.96 19.78 1.95
CA GLN A 286 -16.32 20.84 2.91
C GLN A 286 -17.66 20.61 3.61
N ILE A 287 -18.63 19.94 2.97
CA ILE A 287 -19.93 19.57 3.58
C ILE A 287 -19.76 18.44 4.59
N VAL A 288 -19.05 17.38 4.21
CA VAL A 288 -18.88 16.16 5.04
C VAL A 288 -17.81 16.37 6.12
N LEU A 289 -16.78 17.17 5.85
CA LEU A 289 -15.67 17.48 6.75
C LEU A 289 -15.74 18.93 7.24
N HIS A 290 -16.90 19.35 7.74
CA HIS A 290 -17.15 20.72 8.17
C HIS A 290 -16.14 21.18 9.25
N ARG A 291 -15.60 22.41 9.10
CA ARG A 291 -14.44 22.91 9.85
C ARG A 291 -14.65 23.05 11.36
N SER A 292 -15.90 23.08 11.84
CA SER A 292 -16.24 23.19 13.26
C SER A 292 -16.46 21.84 13.96
N GLY A 293 -16.38 20.72 13.24
CA GLY A 293 -16.69 19.39 13.81
C GLY A 293 -18.17 19.19 14.17
N THR A 294 -19.04 20.14 13.81
CA THR A 294 -20.50 20.06 13.93
C THR A 294 -21.12 19.92 12.56
N ASP A 295 -22.24 19.20 12.48
CA ASP A 295 -23.00 19.07 11.23
C ASP A 295 -23.36 20.44 10.64
N PRO A 296 -23.40 20.56 9.30
CA PRO A 296 -23.88 21.77 8.64
C PRO A 296 -25.27 22.17 9.14
N ASP A 297 -25.55 23.47 9.25
CA ASP A 297 -26.89 23.95 9.58
C ASP A 297 -27.87 23.68 8.43
N PHE A 298 -28.57 22.55 8.49
CA PHE A 298 -29.56 22.13 7.50
C PHE A 298 -30.85 22.98 7.51
N SER A 299 -31.04 23.86 8.50
CA SER A 299 -32.17 24.78 8.58
C SER A 299 -31.91 26.10 7.82
N TYR A 300 -30.65 26.39 7.50
CA TYR A 300 -30.23 27.64 6.88
C TYR A 300 -30.45 27.63 5.35
N ARG A 301 -31.55 28.23 4.90
CA ARG A 301 -31.95 28.24 3.46
C ARG A 301 -31.25 29.29 2.58
N LYS A 302 -30.18 29.95 3.03
CA LYS A 302 -29.57 31.06 2.27
C LYS A 302 -28.04 30.95 2.20
N ARG A 303 -27.60 30.08 1.29
CA ARG A 303 -26.22 29.89 0.79
C ARG A 303 -25.28 29.15 1.75
N LEU A 304 -24.80 27.99 1.30
CA LEU A 304 -23.63 27.34 1.84
C LEU A 304 -22.40 28.15 1.37
N ASP A 305 -21.65 28.74 2.30
CA ASP A 305 -20.46 29.52 1.97
C ASP A 305 -19.26 28.57 1.80
N VAL A 306 -19.02 28.13 0.57
CA VAL A 306 -17.93 27.22 0.21
C VAL A 306 -16.72 28.04 -0.23
N ASP A 307 -15.58 27.86 0.44
CA ASP A 307 -14.36 28.61 0.15
C ASP A 307 -13.60 27.99 -1.03
N PHE A 308 -13.61 28.67 -2.17
CA PHE A 308 -12.90 28.27 -3.40
C PHE A 308 -11.58 29.04 -3.63
N SER A 309 -11.10 29.79 -2.63
CA SER A 309 -9.93 30.68 -2.80
C SER A 309 -8.69 29.96 -3.33
N HIS A 310 -8.50 28.70 -2.95
CA HIS A 310 -7.38 27.85 -3.37
C HIS A 310 -7.53 27.28 -4.79
N LEU A 311 -8.76 27.20 -5.33
CA LEU A 311 -9.03 26.76 -6.70
C LEU A 311 -8.83 27.89 -7.73
N LEU A 312 -9.01 29.15 -7.33
CA LEU A 312 -8.80 30.33 -8.18
C LEU A 312 -7.34 30.50 -8.64
N VAL A 313 -6.36 30.12 -7.81
CA VAL A 313 -4.93 30.15 -8.15
C VAL A 313 -4.57 29.10 -9.22
N ILE A 314 -5.29 27.99 -9.23
CA ILE A 314 -5.11 26.92 -10.21
C ILE A 314 -5.81 27.31 -11.52
N TRP A 315 -6.97 27.95 -11.45
CA TRP A 315 -7.70 28.44 -12.63
C TRP A 315 -6.88 29.48 -13.42
N THR A 316 -6.24 30.45 -12.74
CA THR A 316 -5.38 31.44 -13.41
C THR A 316 -4.15 30.80 -14.07
N CYS A 317 -3.54 29.78 -13.44
CA CYS A 317 -2.43 29.03 -14.02
C CYS A 317 -2.86 28.18 -15.23
N VAL A 318 -4.07 27.61 -15.21
CA VAL A 318 -4.63 26.84 -16.34
C VAL A 318 -5.09 27.74 -17.48
N CYS A 319 -5.66 28.92 -17.22
CA CYS A 319 -6.00 29.91 -18.25
C CYS A 319 -4.75 30.42 -18.99
N LEU A 320 -3.64 30.67 -18.28
CA LEU A 320 -2.37 31.07 -18.91
C LEU A 320 -1.83 29.98 -19.85
N LYS A 321 -1.95 28.70 -19.47
CA LYS A 321 -1.58 27.57 -20.33
C LYS A 321 -2.55 27.38 -21.50
N PHE A 322 -3.82 27.70 -21.31
CA PHE A 322 -4.85 27.62 -22.34
C PHE A 322 -4.61 28.64 -23.48
N ASP A 323 -4.25 29.88 -23.13
CA ASP A 323 -3.91 30.91 -24.12
C ASP A 323 -2.67 30.50 -24.93
N GLU A 324 -1.66 29.92 -24.27
CA GLU A 324 -0.42 29.46 -24.90
C GLU A 324 -0.65 28.26 -25.85
N GLU A 325 -1.48 27.28 -25.45
CA GLU A 325 -1.87 26.15 -26.31
C GLU A 325 -2.79 26.56 -27.48
N PHE A 326 -3.68 27.53 -27.27
CA PHE A 326 -4.57 28.03 -28.33
C PHE A 326 -3.78 28.80 -29.41
N LEU A 327 -2.85 29.67 -29.00
CA LEU A 327 -1.91 30.35 -29.90
C LEU A 327 -1.05 29.33 -30.68
N SER A 328 -0.50 28.32 -29.99
CA SER A 328 0.30 27.26 -30.64
C SER A 328 -0.51 26.46 -31.67
N ARG A 329 -1.79 26.17 -31.39
CA ARG A 329 -2.68 25.49 -32.35
C ARG A 329 -3.01 26.35 -33.57
N GLN A 330 -3.22 27.65 -33.39
CA GLN A 330 -3.51 28.58 -34.48
C GLN A 330 -2.30 28.80 -35.40
N GLU A 331 -1.09 28.85 -34.82
CA GLU A 331 0.16 28.88 -35.58
C GLU A 331 0.39 27.59 -36.37
N ALA A 332 0.13 26.42 -35.76
CA ALA A 332 0.25 25.13 -36.44
C ALA A 332 -0.72 24.99 -37.62
N GLN A 333 -1.97 25.47 -37.49
CA GLN A 333 -2.94 25.49 -38.59
C GLN A 333 -2.51 26.44 -39.73
N THR A 334 -1.96 27.61 -39.38
CA THR A 334 -1.44 28.57 -40.37
C THR A 334 -0.23 28.00 -41.13
N GLN A 335 0.61 27.22 -40.46
CA GLN A 335 1.76 26.55 -41.08
C GLN A 335 1.32 25.38 -41.99
N LEU A 336 0.27 24.64 -41.63
CA LEU A 336 -0.30 23.60 -42.47
C LEU A 336 -0.89 24.15 -43.77
N LEU A 337 -1.64 25.26 -43.71
CA LEU A 337 -2.16 25.94 -44.90
C LEU A 337 -1.03 26.45 -45.82
N LYS A 338 0.06 26.98 -45.24
CA LYS A 338 1.27 27.36 -46.00
C LYS A 338 1.98 26.16 -46.62
N CYS A 339 1.91 24.98 -46.00
CA CYS A 339 2.45 23.75 -46.57
C CYS A 339 1.56 23.21 -47.70
N GLU A 340 0.23 23.30 -47.58
CA GLU A 340 -0.71 22.91 -48.64
C GLU A 340 -0.58 23.79 -49.88
N GLU A 341 -0.42 25.11 -49.73
CA GLU A 341 -0.16 26.02 -50.87
C GLU A 341 1.16 25.70 -51.59
N LYS A 342 2.19 25.29 -50.84
CA LYS A 342 3.47 24.86 -51.42
C LYS A 342 3.39 23.53 -52.17
N ILE A 343 2.46 22.66 -51.79
CA ILE A 343 2.23 21.37 -52.46
C ILE A 343 1.42 21.56 -53.76
N PHE A 344 0.47 22.51 -53.79
CA PHE A 344 -0.30 22.83 -55.00
C PHE A 344 0.46 23.68 -56.04
N GLY A 345 1.53 24.37 -55.66
CA GLY A 345 2.35 25.19 -56.58
C GLY A 345 3.33 24.43 -57.48
N ALA A 346 3.46 23.10 -57.33
CA ALA A 346 4.51 22.30 -57.96
C ALA A 346 3.98 21.18 -58.88
N VAL A 347 3.05 21.48 -59.79
CA VAL A 347 2.75 20.61 -60.94
C VAL A 347 2.44 21.45 -62.19
N PRO A 348 3.20 21.32 -63.30
CA PRO A 348 2.83 21.94 -64.57
C PRO A 348 1.86 21.04 -65.32
N VAL A 349 0.63 21.52 -65.58
CA VAL A 349 -0.34 20.82 -66.43
C VAL A 349 -0.47 21.55 -67.75
N SER A 350 0.08 20.95 -68.80
CA SER A 350 -0.33 21.17 -70.18
C SER A 350 -1.33 20.08 -70.55
N LEU A 351 -2.62 20.43 -70.74
CA LEU A 351 -3.44 19.93 -71.84
C LEU A 351 -4.75 20.71 -71.97
N SER A 352 -5.22 20.77 -73.20
CA SER A 352 -6.08 21.80 -73.79
C SER A 352 -7.59 21.55 -73.68
N SER A 353 -8.33 22.66 -73.76
CA SER A 353 -9.66 22.87 -74.36
C SER A 353 -10.89 22.15 -73.77
N ALA A 354 -11.79 22.90 -73.12
CA ALA A 354 -12.99 23.48 -73.75
C ALA A 354 -13.90 24.21 -72.71
N GLN A 355 -14.24 25.48 -72.99
CA GLN A 355 -15.48 26.25 -72.69
C GLN A 355 -16.10 26.08 -71.28
N ASN A 356 -16.31 27.10 -70.43
CA ASN A 356 -16.94 28.41 -70.64
C ASN A 356 -16.79 29.24 -69.33
N GLY A 357 -16.70 30.56 -69.47
CA GLY A 357 -16.08 31.45 -68.47
C GLY A 357 -16.95 32.03 -67.33
N PRO A 358 -16.32 32.88 -66.48
CA PRO A 358 -16.96 33.69 -65.44
C PRO A 358 -17.06 35.18 -65.86
N PRO A 359 -17.76 36.04 -65.11
CA PRO A 359 -17.48 37.48 -65.11
C PRO A 359 -16.79 37.88 -63.78
N ALA A 360 -15.60 38.51 -63.83
CA ALA A 360 -15.34 39.96 -63.78
C ALA A 360 -15.32 40.49 -62.31
N LEU A 361 -14.41 41.33 -61.79
CA LEU A 361 -13.41 42.29 -62.30
C LEU A 361 -12.57 42.84 -61.10
N LEU A 362 -11.45 43.54 -61.40
CA LEU A 362 -10.71 44.59 -60.62
C LEU A 362 -9.31 44.29 -60.00
N SER A 363 -8.28 44.42 -60.85
CA SER A 363 -7.07 45.30 -60.77
C SER A 363 -6.29 45.62 -59.47
N GLY A 364 -4.97 45.34 -59.48
CA GLY A 364 -3.89 45.99 -58.70
C GLY A 364 -2.47 45.48 -59.10
N PRO A 365 -1.36 46.27 -59.01
CA PRO A 365 -0.14 46.15 -59.84
C PRO A 365 1.00 45.25 -59.30
N PRO A 366 2.03 44.89 -60.10
CA PRO A 366 3.01 43.84 -59.74
C PRO A 366 4.31 44.35 -59.05
N PRO A 367 5.05 43.48 -58.33
CA PRO A 367 6.32 43.79 -57.65
C PRO A 367 7.60 43.60 -58.51
N PRO A 368 8.77 44.14 -58.09
CA PRO A 368 10.03 44.16 -58.85
C PRO A 368 10.88 42.87 -58.72
N PRO A 369 11.88 42.64 -59.62
CA PRO A 369 12.67 41.41 -59.68
C PRO A 369 13.85 41.38 -58.69
N PRO A 370 14.30 40.18 -58.23
CA PRO A 370 15.47 40.05 -57.35
C PRO A 370 16.81 39.93 -58.12
N ALA A 371 17.87 40.44 -57.49
CA ALA A 371 19.25 40.40 -57.95
C ALA A 371 19.97 39.05 -57.70
N PRO A 372 21.08 38.75 -58.41
CA PRO A 372 21.68 37.42 -58.44
C PRO A 372 22.92 37.22 -57.54
N GLY A 373 23.07 36.00 -57.01
CA GLY A 373 24.37 35.32 -56.91
C GLY A 373 24.94 35.04 -55.51
N MET A 374 25.14 33.75 -55.19
CA MET A 374 26.45 33.14 -54.92
C MET A 374 26.31 31.59 -54.80
N PRO A 375 27.26 30.78 -55.31
CA PRO A 375 27.11 29.32 -55.42
C PRO A 375 27.64 28.56 -54.19
N ALA A 376 27.00 27.45 -53.84
CA ALA A 376 27.50 26.45 -52.88
C ALA A 376 28.22 25.28 -53.61
N PRO A 377 29.22 24.63 -52.99
CA PRO A 377 30.13 23.69 -53.65
C PRO A 377 29.51 22.28 -53.85
N PRO A 378 30.04 21.47 -54.81
CA PRO A 378 29.51 20.15 -55.12
C PRO A 378 29.96 19.05 -54.13
N PRO A 379 29.20 17.94 -54.01
CA PRO A 379 29.52 16.82 -53.13
C PRO A 379 30.63 15.88 -53.68
N PRO A 380 31.33 15.12 -52.82
CA PRO A 380 32.43 14.23 -53.21
C PRO A 380 31.96 12.88 -53.82
N PRO A 381 32.80 12.22 -54.66
CA PRO A 381 32.46 10.98 -55.36
C PRO A 381 32.64 9.69 -54.50
N PRO A 382 31.99 8.57 -54.88
CA PRO A 382 32.05 7.29 -54.16
C PRO A 382 33.34 6.47 -54.45
N PRO A 383 33.78 5.60 -53.52
CA PRO A 383 34.97 4.75 -53.70
C PRO A 383 34.72 3.48 -54.54
N PRO A 384 35.75 2.95 -55.23
CA PRO A 384 35.67 1.81 -56.16
C PRO A 384 35.73 0.42 -55.49
N PRO A 385 35.31 -0.67 -56.18
CA PRO A 385 35.25 -2.02 -55.63
C PRO A 385 36.60 -2.76 -55.69
N LEU A 386 36.89 -3.59 -54.68
CA LEU A 386 38.06 -4.50 -54.68
C LEU A 386 37.71 -5.93 -55.16
N PRO A 387 38.62 -6.65 -55.85
CA PRO A 387 38.34 -7.93 -56.51
C PRO A 387 38.82 -9.17 -55.71
N GLY A 388 37.96 -10.19 -55.69
CA GLY A 388 38.16 -11.66 -55.67
C GLY A 388 39.35 -12.34 -54.97
N CYS A 389 39.03 -13.41 -54.21
CA CYS A 389 39.76 -14.70 -54.12
C CYS A 389 39.00 -15.72 -53.20
N PRO A 390 39.27 -17.04 -53.24
CA PRO A 390 38.26 -18.06 -53.58
C PRO A 390 37.78 -18.96 -52.41
N ALA A 391 36.77 -19.78 -52.70
CA ALA A 391 36.10 -20.72 -51.80
C ALA A 391 36.94 -21.98 -51.44
N PRO A 392 36.74 -22.58 -50.24
CA PRO A 392 37.34 -23.87 -49.88
C PRO A 392 36.46 -25.09 -50.28
N PRO A 393 37.06 -26.29 -50.45
CA PRO A 393 36.45 -27.47 -51.10
C PRO A 393 35.65 -28.38 -50.12
N PRO A 394 34.85 -29.34 -50.63
CA PRO A 394 34.04 -30.24 -49.80
C PRO A 394 34.82 -31.52 -49.39
N PRO A 395 34.58 -32.11 -48.21
CA PRO A 395 35.07 -33.44 -47.89
C PRO A 395 34.18 -34.57 -48.47
N PRO A 396 34.75 -35.74 -48.82
CA PRO A 396 34.07 -36.87 -49.46
C PRO A 396 33.43 -37.85 -48.46
N GLY A 397 32.42 -38.59 -48.91
CA GLY A 397 31.61 -39.50 -48.09
C GLY A 397 32.23 -40.86 -47.76
N VAL A 398 31.58 -41.55 -46.82
CA VAL A 398 31.71 -43.00 -46.56
C VAL A 398 30.32 -43.62 -46.27
N PRO A 399 30.10 -44.91 -46.61
CA PRO A 399 28.78 -45.51 -46.90
C PRO A 399 28.16 -46.35 -45.74
N PRO A 400 26.89 -46.82 -45.89
CA PRO A 400 26.08 -47.59 -44.89
C PRO A 400 26.27 -49.14 -45.10
N PRO A 401 25.70 -50.11 -44.32
CA PRO A 401 24.27 -50.28 -43.92
C PRO A 401 24.05 -50.97 -42.54
N PHE A 402 22.83 -51.09 -41.99
CA PHE A 402 21.94 -52.25 -42.12
C PHE A 402 20.57 -51.98 -41.46
N GLY A 403 19.49 -52.40 -42.14
CA GLY A 403 18.22 -52.78 -41.50
C GLY A 403 16.98 -51.97 -41.92
N ALA A 404 16.35 -52.35 -43.05
CA ALA A 404 14.94 -52.06 -43.32
C ALA A 404 14.06 -53.20 -42.77
N PRO A 405 12.80 -52.93 -42.36
CA PRO A 405 11.65 -53.26 -43.24
C PRO A 405 10.43 -52.29 -43.05
N PRO A 406 9.26 -52.52 -43.68
CA PRO A 406 8.89 -52.52 -45.11
C PRO A 406 7.86 -51.39 -45.45
N PRO A 407 7.53 -51.15 -46.74
CA PRO A 407 6.58 -50.10 -47.13
C PRO A 407 5.12 -50.59 -47.22
N PRO A 408 4.10 -49.76 -46.93
CA PRO A 408 2.71 -50.01 -47.32
C PRO A 408 2.41 -49.56 -48.77
N PRO A 409 1.30 -50.02 -49.38
CA PRO A 409 1.21 -50.30 -50.83
C PRO A 409 0.98 -49.09 -51.74
N LEU A 410 1.51 -49.21 -52.95
CA LEU A 410 1.30 -48.33 -54.10
C LEU A 410 -0.09 -48.59 -54.71
N GLY A 411 -1.06 -47.75 -54.36
CA GLY A 411 -2.36 -47.66 -55.01
C GLY A 411 -2.31 -46.77 -56.24
N PHE A 412 -2.61 -47.36 -57.39
CA PHE A 412 -2.60 -46.76 -58.73
C PHE A 412 -3.83 -45.86 -58.96
N GLY A 413 -3.62 -44.66 -59.52
CA GLY A 413 -4.57 -44.05 -60.46
C GLY A 413 -5.31 -42.77 -60.01
N GLY A 414 -4.91 -41.64 -60.59
CA GLY A 414 -5.87 -40.71 -61.23
C GLY A 414 -6.23 -39.41 -60.53
N ALA A 415 -5.48 -38.35 -60.88
CA ALA A 415 -5.92 -36.97 -61.11
C ALA A 415 -6.47 -36.09 -59.95
N LEU A 416 -5.93 -34.86 -59.92
CA LEU A 416 -6.38 -33.62 -59.27
C LEU A 416 -5.92 -33.39 -57.82
N GLY A 417 -5.08 -32.36 -57.63
CA GLY A 417 -4.98 -31.63 -56.35
C GLY A 417 -3.56 -31.39 -55.85
N SER A 418 -3.21 -30.12 -55.71
CA SER A 418 -1.97 -29.50 -55.23
C SER A 418 -1.55 -29.92 -53.79
N PRO A 419 -0.31 -29.58 -53.35
CA PRO A 419 0.19 -29.97 -52.03
C PRO A 419 -0.56 -29.31 -50.89
N THR A 420 -0.76 -30.10 -49.84
CA THR A 420 -1.33 -29.76 -48.53
C THR A 420 -0.88 -28.40 -47.99
N HIS A 421 -1.77 -27.41 -48.01
CA HIS A 421 -1.79 -26.38 -46.97
C HIS A 421 -2.06 -27.10 -45.64
N HIS A 422 -1.20 -26.92 -44.64
CA HIS A 422 -1.62 -27.18 -43.26
C HIS A 422 -2.79 -26.25 -42.96
N ALA A 423 -4.01 -26.76 -43.11
CA ALA A 423 -5.22 -26.01 -42.83
C ALA A 423 -5.17 -25.57 -41.36
N LEU A 424 -5.21 -24.27 -41.13
CA LEU A 424 -5.30 -23.72 -39.78
C LEU A 424 -6.61 -24.21 -39.15
N PRO A 425 -6.59 -24.64 -37.87
CA PRO A 425 -7.78 -25.17 -37.22
C PRO A 425 -8.89 -24.11 -37.14
N TYR A 426 -10.15 -24.55 -37.25
CA TYR A 426 -11.37 -23.74 -37.08
C TYR A 426 -11.56 -22.53 -38.01
N GLY A 427 -10.93 -22.51 -39.19
CA GLY A 427 -11.20 -21.49 -40.23
C GLY A 427 -10.39 -20.18 -40.12
N LEU A 428 -9.33 -20.17 -39.31
CA LEU A 428 -8.40 -19.03 -39.17
C LEU A 428 -7.74 -18.64 -40.51
N LYS A 429 -7.69 -17.33 -40.81
CA LYS A 429 -7.02 -16.75 -42.00
C LYS A 429 -5.56 -16.39 -41.71
N ALA A 430 -4.70 -16.43 -42.73
CA ALA A 430 -3.30 -16.01 -42.61
C ALA A 430 -3.18 -14.52 -42.22
N LYS A 431 -2.37 -14.21 -41.20
CA LYS A 431 -2.15 -12.84 -40.71
C LYS A 431 -1.37 -11.99 -41.72
N LYS A 432 -1.72 -10.70 -41.84
CA LYS A 432 -1.01 -9.71 -42.69
C LYS A 432 0.46 -9.58 -42.32
N ASP A 433 1.32 -9.47 -43.33
CA ASP A 433 2.73 -9.12 -43.19
C ASP A 433 2.91 -7.60 -43.16
N PHE A 434 3.39 -7.10 -42.02
CA PHE A 434 3.72 -5.68 -41.86
C PHE A 434 5.21 -5.43 -42.17
N LYS A 435 5.50 -4.34 -42.87
CA LYS A 435 6.87 -3.85 -43.14
C LYS A 435 7.01 -2.41 -42.64
N PRO A 436 7.28 -2.18 -41.35
CA PRO A 436 7.47 -0.83 -40.83
C PRO A 436 8.78 -0.22 -41.36
N GLU A 437 8.75 1.06 -41.75
CA GLU A 437 9.88 1.81 -42.31
C GLU A 437 10.94 2.20 -41.26
N ILE A 438 10.66 2.03 -39.96
CA ILE A 438 11.50 2.45 -38.83
C ILE A 438 11.63 1.31 -37.81
N THR A 439 12.82 1.12 -37.23
CA THR A 439 13.10 0.09 -36.22
C THR A 439 12.45 0.39 -34.87
N MET A 440 11.42 -0.38 -34.49
CA MET A 440 10.67 -0.18 -33.24
C MET A 440 11.17 -1.04 -32.06
N LYS A 441 10.88 -0.61 -30.82
CA LYS A 441 11.11 -1.40 -29.60
C LYS A 441 10.18 -2.63 -29.61
N ARG A 442 10.75 -3.82 -29.50
CA ARG A 442 10.02 -5.10 -29.63
C ARG A 442 9.24 -5.43 -28.36
N LEU A 443 8.02 -5.92 -28.54
CA LEU A 443 7.11 -6.29 -27.45
C LEU A 443 7.31 -7.77 -27.10
N ASN A 444 7.68 -8.07 -25.85
CA ASN A 444 7.95 -9.43 -25.42
C ASN A 444 6.68 -10.11 -24.88
N TRP A 445 5.89 -10.70 -25.78
CA TRP A 445 4.69 -11.47 -25.45
C TRP A 445 4.86 -12.98 -25.60
N SER A 446 4.05 -13.73 -24.87
CA SER A 446 3.98 -15.19 -25.01
C SER A 446 2.94 -15.54 -26.06
N LYS A 447 3.39 -16.02 -27.23
CA LYS A 447 2.54 -16.41 -28.37
C LYS A 447 1.80 -17.72 -28.09
N ILE A 448 0.49 -17.74 -28.37
CA ILE A 448 -0.32 -18.96 -28.36
C ILE A 448 -0.31 -19.56 -29.77
N ARG A 449 -0.02 -20.86 -29.89
CA ARG A 449 0.00 -21.53 -31.19
C ARG A 449 -1.42 -21.91 -31.61
N PRO A 450 -1.79 -21.83 -32.91
CA PRO A 450 -3.12 -22.21 -33.37
C PRO A 450 -3.54 -23.64 -32.98
N GLN A 451 -2.58 -24.57 -32.84
CA GLN A 451 -2.82 -25.96 -32.45
C GLN A 451 -3.18 -26.13 -30.96
N GLU A 452 -2.94 -25.10 -30.13
CA GLU A 452 -3.23 -25.09 -28.69
C GLU A 452 -4.60 -24.42 -28.39
N MET A 453 -5.33 -23.98 -29.42
CA MET A 453 -6.61 -23.29 -29.29
C MET A 453 -7.80 -24.26 -29.40
N SER A 454 -8.83 -24.04 -28.57
CA SER A 454 -10.11 -24.74 -28.64
C SER A 454 -11.12 -23.96 -29.49
N GLU A 455 -12.17 -24.64 -29.98
CA GLU A 455 -13.21 -24.04 -30.84
C GLU A 455 -13.94 -22.84 -30.18
N GLY A 456 -14.12 -22.86 -28.86
CA GLY A 456 -14.70 -21.76 -28.08
C GLY A 456 -13.72 -20.69 -27.61
N CYS A 457 -12.46 -20.72 -28.07
CA CYS A 457 -11.44 -19.76 -27.68
C CYS A 457 -11.68 -18.39 -28.33
N PHE A 458 -11.59 -17.32 -27.53
CA PHE A 458 -11.76 -15.94 -28.00
C PHE A 458 -10.91 -15.61 -29.24
N TRP A 459 -9.66 -16.08 -29.30
CA TRP A 459 -8.71 -15.80 -30.38
C TRP A 459 -9.08 -16.42 -31.73
N VAL A 460 -9.98 -17.41 -31.75
CA VAL A 460 -10.49 -18.03 -32.98
C VAL A 460 -11.57 -17.15 -33.64
N LEU A 461 -12.26 -16.32 -32.84
CA LEU A 461 -13.37 -15.45 -33.26
C LEU A 461 -12.97 -13.98 -33.48
N ALA A 462 -11.76 -13.59 -33.07
CA ALA A 462 -11.25 -12.22 -33.10
C ALA A 462 -10.87 -11.74 -34.52
N ASP A 463 -11.34 -10.55 -34.93
CA ASP A 463 -11.02 -9.92 -36.22
C ASP A 463 -10.35 -8.56 -36.01
N GLU A 464 -9.04 -8.52 -36.23
CA GLU A 464 -8.20 -7.33 -35.96
C GLU A 464 -8.10 -6.38 -37.14
N ASP A 465 -8.38 -6.87 -38.35
CA ASP A 465 -8.14 -6.14 -39.60
C ASP A 465 -9.05 -4.89 -39.73
N GLN A 466 -10.13 -4.84 -38.94
CA GLN A 466 -11.05 -3.70 -38.85
C GLN A 466 -10.43 -2.42 -38.25
N PHE A 467 -9.30 -2.51 -37.53
CA PHE A 467 -8.68 -1.36 -36.85
C PHE A 467 -7.37 -0.84 -37.51
N ALA A 468 -6.93 -1.44 -38.61
CA ALA A 468 -5.66 -1.14 -39.27
C ALA A 468 -5.69 0.13 -40.15
N LYS A 469 -5.87 1.31 -39.55
CA LYS A 469 -5.78 2.61 -40.28
C LYS A 469 -4.31 3.09 -40.37
N PRO A 470 -3.81 3.50 -41.56
CA PRO A 470 -2.39 3.85 -41.79
C PRO A 470 -1.84 4.96 -40.87
N GLU A 471 -2.67 5.94 -40.53
CA GLU A 471 -2.30 7.10 -39.69
C GLU A 471 -1.97 6.73 -38.24
N LEU A 472 -2.54 5.63 -37.73
CA LEU A 472 -2.27 5.11 -36.38
C LEU A 472 -0.86 4.52 -36.28
N LEU A 473 -0.39 3.90 -37.37
CA LEU A 473 0.82 3.10 -37.45
C LEU A 473 2.09 3.95 -37.56
N SER A 474 2.01 5.12 -38.18
CA SER A 474 3.13 6.07 -38.32
C SER A 474 3.44 6.82 -37.01
N ARG A 475 2.45 7.02 -36.14
CA ARG A 475 2.57 7.82 -34.91
C ARG A 475 3.15 7.03 -33.73
N VAL A 476 2.91 5.71 -33.70
CA VAL A 476 3.52 4.77 -32.73
C VAL A 476 5.05 4.72 -32.91
N ALA A 477 5.57 4.87 -34.13
CA ALA A 477 7.01 4.85 -34.39
C ALA A 477 7.79 6.00 -33.72
N LEU A 478 7.13 7.13 -33.45
CA LEU A 478 7.75 8.32 -32.85
C LEU A 478 7.82 8.28 -31.32
N THR A 479 7.02 7.44 -30.65
CA THR A 479 6.83 7.49 -29.18
C THR A 479 7.79 6.57 -28.39
N PHE A 480 8.50 5.63 -29.03
CA PHE A 480 9.16 4.49 -28.34
C PHE A 480 10.71 4.43 -28.38
N CYS A 481 11.43 5.55 -28.49
CA CYS A 481 12.90 5.56 -28.36
C CYS A 481 13.37 5.48 -26.89
N SER A 482 14.42 4.69 -26.59
CA SER A 482 14.78 4.21 -25.25
C SER A 482 16.16 4.66 -24.74
N GLN A 483 16.27 4.97 -23.44
CA GLN A 483 17.51 4.89 -22.64
C GLN A 483 17.30 3.96 -21.43
N ARG A 484 18.37 3.26 -20.99
CA ARG A 484 18.37 2.21 -19.96
C ARG A 484 19.23 2.61 -18.77
N THR A 485 18.82 2.21 -17.55
CA THR A 485 19.72 1.80 -16.47
C THR A 485 19.02 0.77 -15.59
N GLY A 486 19.78 -0.17 -15.02
CA GLY A 486 19.28 -1.16 -14.06
C GLY A 486 20.37 -1.54 -13.07
N GLN A 487 19.98 -2.04 -11.90
CA GLN A 487 20.74 -2.94 -11.02
C GLN A 487 19.89 -3.39 -9.81
N THR A 488 20.11 -4.61 -9.32
CA THR A 488 19.57 -5.15 -8.07
C THR A 488 20.66 -5.97 -7.38
N LEU A 489 20.75 -5.92 -6.06
CA LEU A 489 21.66 -6.72 -5.22
C LEU A 489 20.88 -7.44 -4.10
N THR A 490 21.46 -8.57 -3.67
CA THR A 490 20.95 -9.66 -2.82
C THR A 490 21.29 -9.49 -1.32
N SER A 491 20.68 -10.30 -0.42
CA SER A 491 21.18 -10.51 0.95
C SER A 491 20.58 -11.77 1.63
N ASP A 492 21.47 -12.62 2.17
CA ASP A 492 21.23 -13.79 3.05
C ASP A 492 21.73 -13.49 4.48
N LYS A 493 21.09 -14.00 5.56
CA LYS A 493 21.70 -14.11 6.91
C LYS A 493 21.14 -15.29 7.75
N LYS A 494 22.01 -15.87 8.60
CA LYS A 494 21.78 -17.00 9.53
C LYS A 494 22.34 -16.74 10.94
N SER A 495 21.85 -17.52 11.93
CA SER A 495 22.43 -17.97 13.23
C SER A 495 22.36 -17.05 14.48
N ILE A 496 22.38 -17.44 15.79
CA ILE A 496 22.25 -18.67 16.63
C ILE A 496 22.02 -18.24 18.13
N LYS A 497 21.54 -19.18 18.99
CA LYS A 497 21.13 -19.20 20.43
C LYS A 497 22.19 -18.91 21.54
N LYS A 498 21.73 -18.76 22.81
CA LYS A 498 22.39 -19.24 24.08
C LYS A 498 21.39 -19.50 25.26
N ARG A 499 21.78 -20.39 26.20
CA ARG A 499 21.02 -21.11 27.30
C ARG A 499 21.07 -20.42 28.69
N ILE A 500 20.27 -20.94 29.67
CA ILE A 500 20.68 -21.43 31.02
C ILE A 500 19.64 -22.44 31.65
N LYS A 501 20.18 -23.42 32.42
CA LYS A 501 19.74 -24.51 33.36
C LYS A 501 18.27 -24.66 33.84
N GLU A 502 17.75 -25.83 34.27
CA GLU A 502 18.11 -27.27 34.18
C GLU A 502 16.76 -28.03 34.24
N LEU A 503 16.40 -28.70 33.15
CA LEU A 503 15.21 -29.55 32.99
C LEU A 503 15.73 -30.89 32.45
N LYS A 504 15.13 -32.02 32.87
CA LYS A 504 15.65 -33.35 32.49
C LYS A 504 15.48 -33.63 30.99
N VAL A 505 14.42 -33.11 30.37
CA VAL A 505 14.13 -33.35 28.93
C VAL A 505 13.63 -32.12 28.17
N LEU A 506 12.74 -31.31 28.75
CA LEU A 506 12.15 -30.15 28.06
C LEU A 506 13.09 -28.93 28.08
N ASP A 507 12.96 -28.03 27.11
CA ASP A 507 13.65 -26.74 27.16
C ASP A 507 12.91 -25.76 28.10
N PRO A 508 13.61 -24.81 28.76
CA PRO A 508 12.99 -23.87 29.68
C PRO A 508 11.83 -23.06 29.10
N LYS A 509 11.88 -22.71 27.81
CA LYS A 509 10.84 -21.92 27.16
C LYS A 509 9.58 -22.74 26.88
N ILE A 510 9.73 -23.98 26.40
CA ILE A 510 8.61 -24.92 26.23
C ILE A 510 7.96 -25.25 27.59
N ALA A 511 8.77 -25.51 28.63
CA ALA A 511 8.26 -25.82 29.96
C ALA A 511 7.51 -24.64 30.59
N GLN A 512 8.01 -23.41 30.45
CA GLN A 512 7.34 -22.21 30.95
C GLN A 512 6.01 -21.94 30.24
N ASN A 513 5.99 -22.06 28.90
CA ASN A 513 4.77 -21.89 28.12
C ASN A 513 3.70 -22.95 28.44
N LEU A 514 4.12 -24.21 28.62
CA LEU A 514 3.23 -25.29 29.06
C LEU A 514 2.71 -25.05 30.48
N SER A 515 3.55 -24.58 31.41
CA SER A 515 3.11 -24.28 32.78
C SER A 515 2.08 -23.16 32.83
N ILE A 516 2.24 -22.11 32.01
CA ILE A 516 1.26 -21.01 31.89
C ILE A 516 -0.07 -21.55 31.32
N PHE A 517 0.00 -22.39 30.28
CA PHE A 517 -1.18 -23.01 29.66
C PHE A 517 -1.91 -23.99 30.61
N LEU A 518 -1.17 -24.83 31.34
CA LEU A 518 -1.76 -25.77 32.31
C LEU A 518 -2.34 -25.04 33.52
N GLY A 519 -1.77 -23.89 33.91
CA GLY A 519 -2.29 -23.05 34.98
C GLY A 519 -3.66 -22.44 34.71
N SER A 520 -4.02 -22.22 33.44
CA SER A 520 -5.37 -21.74 33.05
C SER A 520 -6.39 -22.88 32.91
N PHE A 521 -5.94 -24.12 32.67
CA PHE A 521 -6.77 -25.31 32.56
C PHE A 521 -6.67 -26.19 33.82
N ARG A 522 -7.51 -25.90 34.82
CA ARG A 522 -7.57 -26.67 36.09
C ARG A 522 -8.28 -28.01 35.94
N MET A 523 -7.75 -28.90 35.09
CA MET A 523 -8.32 -30.24 34.90
C MET A 523 -7.26 -31.34 34.93
N PRO A 524 -7.61 -32.57 35.38
CA PRO A 524 -6.66 -33.68 35.39
C PRO A 524 -6.13 -33.99 33.98
N TYR A 525 -4.82 -34.21 33.82
CA TYR A 525 -4.24 -34.48 32.50
C TYR A 525 -4.77 -35.78 31.85
N GLN A 526 -5.25 -36.72 32.66
CA GLN A 526 -5.93 -37.92 32.20
C GLN A 526 -7.26 -37.59 31.50
N GLU A 527 -7.92 -36.52 31.94
CA GLU A 527 -9.17 -36.05 31.36
C GLU A 527 -8.94 -35.38 30.00
N ILE A 528 -7.87 -34.58 29.88
CA ILE A 528 -7.41 -34.03 28.60
C ILE A 528 -7.11 -35.16 27.60
N ARG A 529 -6.46 -36.23 28.06
CA ARG A 529 -6.20 -37.42 27.25
C ARG A 529 -7.49 -38.12 26.82
N ARG A 530 -8.47 -38.27 27.71
CA ARG A 530 -9.78 -38.88 27.42
C ARG A 530 -10.49 -38.11 26.31
N MET A 531 -10.65 -36.79 26.48
CA MET A 531 -11.31 -35.93 25.50
C MET A 531 -10.66 -36.00 24.12
N ILE A 532 -9.32 -35.98 24.04
CA ILE A 532 -8.59 -36.11 22.76
C ILE A 532 -8.81 -37.48 22.11
N LEU A 533 -8.94 -38.56 22.89
CA LEU A 533 -9.16 -39.91 22.37
C LEU A 533 -10.60 -40.11 21.89
N GLU A 534 -11.56 -39.52 22.60
CA GLU A 534 -13.00 -39.65 22.33
C GLU A 534 -13.52 -38.60 21.33
N VAL A 535 -12.73 -37.56 21.04
CA VAL A 535 -13.14 -36.42 20.19
C VAL A 535 -14.42 -35.78 20.74
N ASP A 536 -14.35 -35.42 22.02
CA ASP A 536 -15.45 -34.79 22.76
C ASP A 536 -15.63 -33.34 22.27
N GLU A 537 -16.44 -33.13 21.23
CA GLU A 537 -16.67 -31.82 20.59
C GLU A 537 -17.36 -30.80 21.53
N GLU A 538 -18.01 -31.24 22.61
CA GLU A 538 -18.66 -30.34 23.58
C GLU A 538 -17.65 -29.69 24.53
N GLN A 539 -16.56 -30.39 24.85
CA GLN A 539 -15.54 -29.92 25.79
C GLN A 539 -14.24 -29.46 25.11
N LEU A 540 -13.97 -29.95 23.90
CA LEU A 540 -12.81 -29.55 23.10
C LEU A 540 -13.10 -28.28 22.29
N THR A 541 -12.83 -27.12 22.88
CA THR A 541 -12.95 -25.84 22.17
C THR A 541 -11.78 -25.62 21.20
N GLU A 542 -12.03 -24.87 20.12
CA GLU A 542 -11.00 -24.52 19.14
C GLU A 542 -9.76 -23.83 19.77
N PRO A 543 -9.90 -22.82 20.66
CA PRO A 543 -8.75 -22.21 21.33
C PRO A 543 -7.96 -23.21 22.18
N MET A 544 -8.62 -24.20 22.77
CA MET A 544 -7.96 -25.26 23.53
C MET A 544 -7.09 -26.13 22.64
N ILE A 545 -7.59 -26.58 21.49
CA ILE A 545 -6.85 -27.41 20.54
C ILE A 545 -5.70 -26.62 19.88
N GLN A 546 -5.93 -25.35 19.50
CA GLN A 546 -4.88 -24.50 18.94
C GLN A 546 -3.73 -24.29 19.92
N ASN A 547 -4.04 -24.01 21.19
CA ASN A 547 -3.03 -23.85 22.23
C ASN A 547 -2.31 -25.17 22.54
N LEU A 548 -3.03 -26.30 22.55
CA LEU A 548 -2.41 -27.63 22.68
C LEU A 548 -1.42 -27.89 21.53
N VAL A 549 -1.81 -27.65 20.28
CA VAL A 549 -0.91 -27.84 19.11
C VAL A 549 0.32 -26.93 19.18
N LYS A 550 0.12 -25.67 19.57
CA LYS A 550 1.16 -24.63 19.65
C LYS A 550 2.20 -24.90 20.73
N HIS A 551 1.78 -25.46 21.87
CA HIS A 551 2.65 -25.64 23.04
C HIS A 551 3.10 -27.08 23.27
N LEU A 552 2.61 -28.05 22.48
CA LEU A 552 3.01 -29.45 22.61
C LEU A 552 4.51 -29.66 22.36
N PRO A 553 5.23 -30.38 23.24
CA PRO A 553 6.61 -30.81 22.97
C PRO A 553 6.74 -31.60 21.66
N GLU A 554 7.94 -31.65 21.11
CA GLU A 554 8.22 -32.44 19.92
C GLU A 554 8.08 -33.94 20.20
N GLN A 555 7.77 -34.74 19.18
CA GLN A 555 7.50 -36.17 19.35
C GLN A 555 8.70 -36.91 19.98
N GLU A 556 9.93 -36.51 19.66
CA GLU A 556 11.16 -37.05 20.26
C GLU A 556 11.23 -36.76 21.77
N GLN A 557 10.80 -35.57 22.20
CA GLN A 557 10.77 -35.17 23.61
C GLN A 557 9.67 -35.92 24.36
N LEU A 558 8.50 -36.11 23.75
CA LEU A 558 7.43 -36.94 24.31
C LEU A 558 7.88 -38.41 24.48
N ASN A 559 8.61 -38.94 23.50
CA ASN A 559 9.17 -40.30 23.56
C ASN A 559 10.24 -40.43 24.65
N ALA A 560 11.03 -39.38 24.88
CA ALA A 560 12.01 -39.33 25.97
C ALA A 560 11.32 -39.23 27.34
N LEU A 561 10.28 -38.40 27.46
CA LEU A 561 9.47 -38.28 28.69
C LEU A 561 8.76 -39.59 29.04
N ALA A 562 8.29 -40.35 28.05
CA ALA A 562 7.65 -41.66 28.26
C ALA A 562 8.51 -42.65 29.06
N LYS A 563 9.85 -42.52 29.01
CA LYS A 563 10.80 -43.36 29.76
C LYS A 563 10.80 -43.07 31.26
N TYR A 564 10.34 -41.90 31.68
CA TYR A 564 10.26 -41.46 33.08
C TYR A 564 8.90 -41.79 33.73
N LYS A 565 8.08 -42.66 33.13
CA LYS A 565 6.76 -43.05 33.66
C LYS A 565 6.81 -43.58 35.11
N ASN A 566 7.90 -44.24 35.49
CA ASN A 566 8.10 -44.78 36.84
C ASN A 566 8.56 -43.72 37.86
N GLU A 567 8.98 -42.53 37.40
CA GLU A 567 9.43 -41.40 38.22
C GLU A 567 8.40 -40.24 38.21
N TYR A 568 7.16 -40.52 37.81
CA TYR A 568 6.11 -39.52 37.54
C TYR A 568 5.96 -38.45 38.63
N THR A 569 5.96 -38.86 39.91
CA THR A 569 5.78 -37.95 41.06
C THR A 569 6.98 -37.06 41.35
N SER A 570 8.13 -37.30 40.70
CA SER A 570 9.36 -36.50 40.85
C SER A 570 9.63 -35.55 39.68
N LEU A 571 8.74 -35.52 38.68
CA LEU A 571 8.84 -34.65 37.49
C LEU A 571 8.13 -33.30 37.72
N SER A 572 8.56 -32.28 36.97
CA SER A 572 7.87 -30.98 36.97
C SER A 572 6.49 -31.06 36.32
N GLU A 573 5.57 -30.15 36.67
CA GLU A 573 4.18 -30.12 36.15
C GLU A 573 4.09 -30.23 34.61
N PRO A 574 4.92 -29.52 33.81
CA PRO A 574 4.93 -29.67 32.34
C PRO A 574 5.44 -31.04 31.86
N GLU A 575 6.37 -31.65 32.59
CA GLU A 575 6.91 -32.98 32.28
C GLU A 575 5.90 -34.09 32.65
N GLN A 576 5.13 -33.93 33.74
CA GLN A 576 4.02 -34.80 34.10
C GLN A 576 2.92 -34.80 33.02
N PHE A 577 2.56 -33.62 32.51
CA PHE A 577 1.67 -33.49 31.36
C PHE A 577 2.23 -34.20 30.12
N GLY A 578 3.51 -33.98 29.81
CA GLY A 578 4.19 -34.62 28.68
C GLY A 578 4.23 -36.15 28.77
N VAL A 579 4.36 -36.73 29.97
CA VAL A 579 4.26 -38.18 30.20
C VAL A 579 2.85 -38.69 29.88
N VAL A 580 1.78 -38.00 30.31
CA VAL A 580 0.40 -38.43 30.03
C VAL A 580 0.10 -38.35 28.53
N MET A 581 0.49 -37.26 27.89
CA MET A 581 0.30 -37.04 26.46
C MET A 581 1.13 -37.98 25.58
N SER A 582 2.30 -38.43 26.04
CA SER A 582 3.13 -39.42 25.32
C SER A 582 2.42 -40.76 25.07
N SER A 583 1.38 -41.07 25.84
CA SER A 583 0.57 -42.28 25.67
C SER A 583 -0.42 -42.20 24.48
N VAL A 584 -0.65 -41.01 23.92
CA VAL A 584 -1.59 -40.81 22.80
C VAL A 584 -0.87 -41.07 21.48
N LYS A 585 -1.31 -42.09 20.74
CA LYS A 585 -0.76 -42.42 19.42
C LYS A 585 -1.08 -41.33 18.41
N ARG A 586 -0.06 -40.90 17.65
CA ARG A 586 -0.17 -39.87 16.59
C ARG A 586 -0.85 -38.60 17.09
N LEU A 587 -0.45 -38.13 18.28
CA LEU A 587 -1.07 -36.99 18.97
C LEU A 587 -1.16 -35.73 18.10
N ARG A 588 -0.05 -35.32 17.46
CA ARG A 588 -0.04 -34.13 16.58
C ARG A 588 -1.02 -34.24 15.40
N PRO A 589 -0.93 -35.28 14.53
CA PRO A 589 -1.92 -35.47 13.47
C PRO A 589 -3.37 -35.51 13.97
N ARG A 590 -3.62 -36.13 15.12
CA ARG A 590 -4.95 -36.21 15.72
C ARG A 590 -5.47 -34.82 16.10
N LEU A 591 -4.68 -34.03 16.83
CA LEU A 591 -5.05 -32.66 17.21
C LEU A 591 -5.27 -31.78 15.97
N SER A 592 -4.42 -31.91 14.94
CA SER A 592 -4.60 -31.18 13.67
C SER A 592 -5.91 -31.55 12.95
N HIS A 593 -6.31 -32.83 12.97
CA HIS A 593 -7.57 -33.25 12.36
C HIS A 593 -8.80 -32.81 13.16
N ILE A 594 -8.72 -32.81 14.50
CA ILE A 594 -9.78 -32.28 15.37
C ILE A 594 -9.94 -30.78 15.14
N LEU A 595 -8.83 -30.03 15.08
CA LEU A 595 -8.86 -28.60 14.78
C LEU A 595 -9.49 -28.31 13.41
N PHE A 596 -9.05 -29.04 12.39
CA PHE A 596 -9.62 -28.92 11.05
C PHE A 596 -11.13 -29.22 11.04
N ARG A 597 -11.57 -30.24 11.79
CA ARG A 597 -12.99 -30.58 11.89
C ARG A 597 -13.82 -29.46 12.53
N LEU A 598 -13.31 -28.83 13.59
CA LEU A 598 -13.97 -27.70 14.26
C LEU A 598 -14.05 -26.45 13.37
N GLN A 599 -13.00 -26.18 12.59
CA GLN A 599 -12.92 -25.01 11.70
C GLN A 599 -13.55 -25.23 10.31
N PHE A 600 -13.98 -26.45 9.99
CA PHE A 600 -14.34 -26.82 8.61
C PHE A 600 -15.47 -25.96 8.04
N GLU A 601 -16.56 -25.81 8.79
CA GLU A 601 -17.73 -25.05 8.34
C GLU A 601 -17.40 -23.56 8.19
N GLU A 602 -16.62 -23.00 9.11
CA GLU A 602 -16.15 -21.62 9.03
C GLU A 602 -15.27 -21.40 7.80
N GLN A 603 -14.27 -22.26 7.57
CA GLN A 603 -13.40 -22.20 6.39
C GLN A 603 -14.18 -22.32 5.08
N VAL A 604 -15.17 -23.21 5.02
CA VAL A 604 -16.05 -23.34 3.85
C VAL A 604 -16.87 -22.07 3.64
N ASN A 605 -17.44 -21.50 4.69
CA ASN A 605 -18.24 -20.28 4.61
C ASN A 605 -17.39 -19.05 4.23
N ASN A 606 -16.14 -18.99 4.67
CA ASN A 606 -15.20 -17.94 4.31
C ASN A 606 -14.72 -18.06 2.85
N LEU A 607 -14.47 -19.28 2.36
CA LEU A 607 -13.99 -19.49 0.97
C LEU A 607 -15.09 -19.39 -0.09
N ARG A 608 -16.34 -19.69 0.26
CA ARG A 608 -17.48 -19.67 -0.66
C ARG A 608 -17.67 -18.33 -1.39
N PRO A 609 -17.70 -17.15 -0.72
CA PRO A 609 -17.85 -15.88 -1.41
C PRO A 609 -16.69 -15.59 -2.36
N ASP A 610 -15.45 -15.94 -2.01
CA ASP A 610 -14.29 -15.75 -2.87
C ASP A 610 -14.38 -16.56 -4.16
N ILE A 611 -14.80 -17.83 -4.05
CA ILE A 611 -15.03 -18.70 -5.23
C ILE A 611 -16.14 -18.13 -6.12
N LEU A 612 -17.22 -17.64 -5.53
CA LEU A 612 -18.32 -17.01 -6.27
C LEU A 612 -17.87 -15.71 -6.94
N ALA A 613 -17.07 -14.89 -6.26
CA ALA A 613 -16.51 -13.66 -6.79
C ALA A 613 -15.56 -13.93 -7.96
N VAL A 614 -14.67 -14.92 -7.85
CA VAL A 614 -13.79 -15.34 -8.94
C VAL A 614 -14.59 -15.86 -10.12
N ASN A 615 -15.61 -16.68 -9.89
CA ASN A 615 -16.49 -17.16 -10.96
C ASN A 615 -17.22 -16.01 -11.66
N ALA A 616 -17.78 -15.07 -10.89
CA ALA A 616 -18.44 -13.89 -11.43
C ALA A 616 -17.48 -13.00 -12.23
N ALA A 617 -16.28 -12.75 -11.71
CA ALA A 617 -15.24 -11.99 -12.42
C ALA A 617 -14.81 -12.68 -13.72
N CYS A 618 -14.63 -14.01 -13.71
CA CYS A 618 -14.31 -14.77 -14.92
C CYS A 618 -15.44 -14.68 -15.94
N ASP A 619 -16.70 -14.72 -15.50
CA ASP A 619 -17.87 -14.60 -16.36
C ASP A 619 -18.02 -13.20 -16.97
N GLU A 620 -17.80 -12.14 -16.18
CA GLU A 620 -17.80 -10.75 -16.66
C GLU A 620 -16.68 -10.50 -17.67
N VAL A 621 -15.45 -10.97 -17.38
CA VAL A 621 -14.32 -10.89 -18.30
C VAL A 621 -14.61 -11.64 -19.60
N ARG A 622 -15.21 -12.83 -19.51
CA ARG A 622 -15.56 -13.66 -20.67
C ARG A 622 -16.67 -13.06 -21.54
N LYS A 623 -17.65 -12.38 -20.93
CA LYS A 623 -18.81 -11.78 -21.63
C LYS A 623 -18.54 -10.34 -22.09
N SER A 624 -17.50 -9.69 -21.58
CA SER A 624 -17.18 -8.29 -21.87
C SER A 624 -16.74 -8.07 -23.32
N ARG A 625 -17.61 -7.39 -24.08
CA ARG A 625 -17.32 -6.99 -25.47
C ARG A 625 -16.23 -5.93 -25.56
N SER A 626 -16.19 -5.00 -24.61
CA SER A 626 -15.19 -3.93 -24.58
C SER A 626 -13.79 -4.46 -24.28
N PHE A 627 -13.69 -5.43 -23.35
CA PHE A 627 -12.43 -6.11 -23.07
C PHE A 627 -11.95 -6.92 -24.29
N GLY A 628 -12.85 -7.62 -24.98
CA GLY A 628 -12.54 -8.29 -26.24
C GLY A 628 -11.92 -7.36 -27.29
N ARG A 629 -12.53 -6.18 -27.51
CA ARG A 629 -11.98 -5.17 -28.45
C ARG A 629 -10.59 -4.68 -28.06
N LEU A 630 -10.33 -4.51 -26.76
CA LEU A 630 -9.00 -4.12 -26.27
C LEU A 630 -7.95 -5.20 -26.60
N LEU A 631 -8.29 -6.47 -26.42
CA LEU A 631 -7.40 -7.59 -26.74
C LEU A 631 -7.05 -7.65 -28.23
N GLU A 632 -8.03 -7.41 -29.11
CA GLU A 632 -7.84 -7.29 -30.57
C GLU A 632 -6.91 -6.11 -30.93
N LEU A 633 -7.07 -4.96 -30.29
CA LEU A 633 -6.19 -3.80 -30.52
C LEU A 633 -4.75 -4.07 -30.06
N VAL A 634 -4.58 -4.75 -28.92
CA VAL A 634 -3.25 -5.11 -28.40
C VAL A 634 -2.57 -6.14 -29.29
N LEU A 635 -3.32 -7.13 -29.80
CA LEU A 635 -2.78 -8.14 -30.71
C LEU A 635 -2.42 -7.52 -32.08
N LEU A 636 -3.20 -6.55 -32.59
CA LEU A 636 -2.86 -5.79 -33.80
C LEU A 636 -1.56 -4.98 -33.61
N LEU A 637 -1.50 -4.18 -32.54
CA LEU A 637 -0.35 -3.32 -32.25
C LEU A 637 0.91 -4.14 -31.99
N GLY A 638 0.82 -5.22 -31.22
CA GLY A 638 1.97 -6.07 -30.96
C GLY A 638 2.46 -6.82 -32.20
N ASN A 639 1.56 -7.19 -33.13
CA ASN A 639 1.93 -7.80 -34.41
C ASN A 639 2.64 -6.80 -35.33
N TYR A 640 2.19 -5.54 -35.33
CA TYR A 640 2.85 -4.44 -36.04
C TYR A 640 4.22 -4.11 -35.44
N MET A 641 4.32 -4.04 -34.10
CA MET A 641 5.57 -3.73 -33.40
C MET A 641 6.62 -4.83 -33.49
N ASN A 642 6.19 -6.09 -33.57
CA ASN A 642 7.10 -7.24 -33.69
C ASN A 642 7.39 -7.64 -35.13
N ALA A 643 6.94 -6.88 -36.13
CA ALA A 643 7.20 -7.14 -37.54
C ALA A 643 8.68 -7.42 -37.83
N GLY A 644 8.97 -8.47 -38.60
CA GLY A 644 10.34 -8.93 -38.88
C GLY A 644 11.01 -9.72 -37.74
N SER A 645 10.27 -10.13 -36.70
CA SER A 645 10.76 -10.99 -35.63
C SER A 645 9.96 -12.29 -35.50
N ARG A 646 10.51 -13.27 -34.76
CA ARG A 646 9.83 -14.56 -34.47
C ARG A 646 8.48 -14.39 -33.75
N ASN A 647 8.24 -13.23 -33.15
CA ASN A 647 7.03 -12.91 -32.39
C ASN A 647 5.96 -12.19 -33.22
N ALA A 648 6.23 -11.90 -34.50
CA ALA A 648 5.23 -11.40 -35.45
C ALA A 648 4.19 -12.47 -35.80
N GLN A 649 3.12 -12.04 -36.49
CA GLN A 649 2.07 -12.92 -37.02
C GLN A 649 1.54 -13.88 -35.95
N SER A 650 1.31 -13.34 -34.76
CA SER A 650 0.73 -14.06 -33.63
C SER A 650 -0.79 -14.08 -33.77
N TYR A 651 -1.39 -15.24 -33.50
CA TYR A 651 -2.84 -15.45 -33.56
C TYR A 651 -3.54 -15.19 -32.23
N GLY A 652 -2.76 -15.13 -31.15
CA GLY A 652 -3.19 -14.81 -29.80
C GLY A 652 -1.98 -14.71 -28.87
N PHE A 653 -2.17 -14.10 -27.71
CA PHE A 653 -1.13 -13.98 -26.69
C PHE A 653 -1.68 -14.38 -25.31
N ASP A 654 -0.80 -14.83 -24.42
CA ASP A 654 -1.15 -15.13 -23.03
C ASP A 654 -1.49 -13.83 -22.27
N LEU A 655 -2.62 -13.80 -21.54
CA LEU A 655 -3.12 -12.61 -20.83
C LEU A 655 -2.11 -12.03 -19.82
N SER A 656 -1.19 -12.84 -19.28
CA SER A 656 -0.08 -12.34 -18.44
C SER A 656 0.84 -11.37 -19.17
N SER A 657 0.83 -11.38 -20.52
CA SER A 657 1.55 -10.43 -21.35
C SER A 657 0.99 -9.01 -21.20
N LEU A 658 -0.30 -8.82 -20.89
CA LEU A 658 -0.91 -7.50 -20.65
C LEU A 658 -0.25 -6.76 -19.48
N CYS A 659 0.15 -7.49 -18.44
CA CYS A 659 0.86 -6.92 -17.30
C CYS A 659 2.26 -6.41 -17.67
N LYS A 660 2.89 -6.99 -18.71
CA LYS A 660 4.18 -6.56 -19.25
C LYS A 660 4.03 -5.35 -20.17
N VAL A 661 2.91 -5.28 -20.90
CA VAL A 661 2.53 -4.12 -21.73
C VAL A 661 2.28 -2.88 -20.84
N ARG A 662 1.70 -3.04 -19.64
CA ARG A 662 1.44 -1.94 -18.67
C ARG A 662 2.70 -1.12 -18.34
N THR A 663 3.85 -1.76 -18.16
CA THR A 663 5.10 -1.10 -17.77
C THR A 663 5.76 -0.33 -18.94
N GLU A 664 5.40 -0.68 -20.17
CA GLU A 664 5.95 -0.06 -21.38
C GLU A 664 4.95 0.90 -22.05
N MET A 665 3.66 0.86 -21.70
CA MET A 665 2.57 1.56 -22.40
C MET A 665 1.67 2.37 -21.45
N GLN A 666 2.23 3.43 -20.86
CA GLN A 666 1.49 4.48 -20.14
C GLN A 666 0.51 5.26 -21.05
N THR A 667 0.49 4.96 -22.35
CA THR A 667 -0.19 5.71 -23.42
C THR A 667 -1.47 5.06 -23.96
N LEU A 668 -1.86 3.86 -23.53
CA LEU A 668 -3.14 3.25 -23.97
C LEU A 668 -4.38 4.01 -23.46
N HIS A 669 -4.26 4.76 -22.37
CA HIS A 669 -5.31 5.66 -21.90
C HIS A 669 -5.63 6.76 -22.94
N GLN A 670 -4.64 7.21 -23.71
CA GLN A 670 -4.83 8.21 -24.77
C GLN A 670 -5.42 7.63 -26.07
N LEU A 671 -5.26 6.33 -26.33
CA LEU A 671 -5.83 5.65 -27.50
C LEU A 671 -7.27 5.17 -27.25
N TYR A 672 -7.57 4.70 -26.04
CA TYR A 672 -8.94 4.29 -25.66
C TYR A 672 -9.92 5.47 -25.65
N ILE A 673 -9.46 6.67 -25.24
CA ILE A 673 -10.26 7.91 -25.27
C ILE A 673 -10.58 8.39 -26.71
N TYR A 674 -9.81 7.98 -27.71
CA TYR A 674 -9.95 8.45 -29.09
C TYR A 674 -10.75 7.50 -30.01
N CYS A 675 -11.06 6.28 -29.55
CA CYS A 675 -11.85 5.29 -30.30
C CYS A 675 -13.31 5.19 -29.85
N MET A 676 -13.70 5.89 -28.79
CA MET A 676 -15.09 6.24 -28.46
C MET A 676 -15.39 7.62 -29.04
#